data_AF-A0A954LLL9-F1
#
_entry.id   AF-A0A954LLL9-F1
#
_cell.length_a   1.000
_cell.length_b   1.000
_cell.length_c   1.000
_cell.angle_alpha   90.00
_cell.angle_beta   90.00
_cell.angle_gamma   90.00
#
_symmetry.space_group_name_H-M   'P 1'
#
loop_
_entity.id
_entity.type
_entity.pdbx_description
1 polymer ?
#
loop_
_entity_poly.entity_id
_entity_poly.type
_entity_poly.pdbx_seq_one_letter_code
_entity_poly.pdbx_strand_id
1 'polypeptide(L)'
;MRQVKNLERQRKKVNLPEGWPVHQIFLLDTLKHQRNWSKQEGYRPTIQLLLPVQSASKAGLQTTVKSVLSQSYEHWQLCIICNREVHNQLSAVLTSLEHKDSRISVLVTGDAEPFHSLNQAIKDNDDVDYVGVIREGDTLSKEGLFQVADHITRAPETDVLYTDEVHVNAAGNQVESVLLKPDWSPEMLLGYNYLGSLSVVRKSILSEVGGFQPKYKAAQEWDLNLRLAERDCKIRRIPRCCYLRHNKMAPVPQGTATPESAESYRNVLSDYVKRQNLPAKVETNKNGTLRLRWQLSDCPLVSIIIPSKNSPKLIKQIVHDLVQNTSYPNKEIVIVDNQSDDPEVLRFYEQQRAMGNVKVTQFDETFNYSAACNKGASVAEGQIYLFLNNDMEVCSSDWLDEMVGWAVQDDIGIVGTKLVYPNGIMQHCGVVIGPPPLAGLIYHKVPEAEWGIFGTLDSYRNYLSVIGACQMIRRDVFEELNGYDEEYLIASSDTAFCLRASKAGYRTVYTPFAELIHHEGLTRGKTNPVQDIERLARDIREMGISEDSYHHPLLSPNHPEPTVRSAIEPSSAEFLHHDLNKYDPSEESFLPLDWSDYASFQASIAAFGAPLSIPLYSPPMISSDTTEAAKFIIHVLLRRDEIRAQFPFALSEGKDGGYCKWLCEEGLKQYHIPKKAKAAEQIQEAFEQNPAANIRQLYLSFRPDLRA
;
A
#
# COMPACT_ATOMS: atom_id res chain seq x y z
N MET A 1 35.52 12.67 9.53
CA MET A 1 36.89 12.31 9.06
C MET A 1 37.21 10.81 9.06
N ARG A 2 36.89 10.03 10.11
CA ARG A 2 37.17 8.56 10.15
C ARG A 2 36.35 7.74 9.12
N GLN A 3 35.07 8.06 8.90
CA GLN A 3 34.23 7.42 7.87
C GLN A 3 34.79 7.65 6.46
N VAL A 4 35.22 8.87 6.13
CA VAL A 4 35.81 9.21 4.82
C VAL A 4 37.07 8.37 4.53
N LYS A 5 37.96 8.19 5.52
CA LYS A 5 39.16 7.32 5.36
C LYS A 5 38.82 5.83 5.20
N ASN A 6 37.72 5.37 5.80
CA ASN A 6 37.28 3.98 5.69
C ASN A 6 36.65 3.69 4.31
N LEU A 7 35.90 4.67 3.79
CA LEU A 7 35.29 4.65 2.46
C LEU A 7 36.35 4.73 1.34
N GLU A 8 37.41 5.51 1.51
CA GLU A 8 38.55 5.52 0.57
C GLU A 8 39.31 4.19 0.55
N ARG A 9 39.41 3.50 1.70
CA ARG A 9 39.98 2.15 1.77
C ARG A 9 39.12 1.12 1.03
N GLN A 10 37.79 1.22 1.10
CA GLN A 10 36.88 0.37 0.34
C GLN A 10 36.94 0.69 -1.16
N ARG A 11 37.00 1.97 -1.56
CA ARG A 11 37.20 2.42 -2.97
C ARG A 11 38.45 1.79 -3.60
N LYS A 12 39.56 1.76 -2.87
CA LYS A 12 40.83 1.15 -3.31
C LYS A 12 40.77 -0.37 -3.44
N LYS A 13 39.91 -1.06 -2.68
CA LYS A 13 39.72 -2.52 -2.79
C LYS A 13 38.98 -2.97 -4.06
N VAL A 14 38.18 -2.07 -4.65
CA VAL A 14 37.38 -2.33 -5.87
C VAL A 14 37.92 -1.62 -7.13
N ASN A 15 39.14 -1.08 -7.10
CA ASN A 15 39.81 -0.41 -8.24
C ASN A 15 39.00 0.73 -8.90
N LEU A 16 38.40 1.59 -8.08
CA LEU A 16 37.56 2.70 -8.52
C LEU A 16 38.35 4.04 -8.59
N PRO A 17 38.22 4.88 -9.64
CA PRO A 17 38.91 6.16 -9.77
C PRO A 17 38.64 7.15 -8.62
N GLU A 18 39.58 8.07 -8.45
CA GLU A 18 39.50 9.14 -7.44
C GLU A 18 38.40 10.15 -7.82
N GLY A 19 37.44 10.38 -6.92
CA GLY A 19 36.27 11.25 -7.16
C GLY A 19 34.94 10.53 -7.47
N TRP A 20 34.90 9.19 -7.51
CA TRP A 20 33.65 8.47 -7.77
C TRP A 20 32.69 8.47 -6.55
N PRO A 21 31.37 8.72 -6.71
CA PRO A 21 30.45 8.86 -5.58
C PRO A 21 30.29 7.58 -4.76
N VAL A 22 30.40 7.71 -3.44
CA VAL A 22 30.36 6.59 -2.48
C VAL A 22 29.08 5.75 -2.57
N HIS A 23 27.93 6.36 -2.86
CA HIS A 23 26.66 5.63 -3.04
C HIS A 23 26.70 4.62 -4.20
N GLN A 24 27.54 4.85 -5.21
CA GLN A 24 27.71 3.91 -6.33
C GLN A 24 28.49 2.66 -5.92
N ILE A 25 29.35 2.74 -4.90
CA ILE A 25 30.08 1.58 -4.34
C ILE A 25 29.09 0.63 -3.66
N PHE A 26 28.21 1.17 -2.81
CA PHE A 26 27.15 0.41 -2.15
C PHE A 26 26.19 -0.21 -3.15
N LEU A 27 25.76 0.55 -4.17
CA LEU A 27 24.93 0.03 -5.24
C LEU A 27 25.60 -1.15 -5.97
N LEU A 28 26.89 -1.07 -6.27
CA LEU A 28 27.61 -2.15 -6.95
C LEU A 28 27.70 -3.41 -6.08
N ASP A 29 27.94 -3.28 -4.78
CA ASP A 29 27.97 -4.42 -3.87
C ASP A 29 26.58 -5.03 -3.64
N THR A 30 25.53 -4.22 -3.59
CA THR A 30 24.13 -4.66 -3.60
C THR A 30 23.81 -5.44 -4.88
N LEU A 31 24.16 -4.93 -6.06
CA LEU A 31 23.91 -5.62 -7.34
C LEU A 31 24.69 -6.94 -7.44
N LYS A 32 25.90 -7.03 -6.88
CA LYS A 32 26.63 -8.30 -6.79
C LYS A 32 25.93 -9.30 -5.86
N HIS A 33 25.44 -8.83 -4.72
CA HIS A 33 24.68 -9.68 -3.79
C HIS A 33 23.41 -10.23 -4.45
N GLN A 34 22.65 -9.38 -5.15
CA GLN A 34 21.46 -9.77 -5.91
C GLN A 34 21.78 -10.81 -6.99
N ARG A 35 22.89 -10.64 -7.73
CA ARG A 35 23.36 -11.63 -8.72
C ARG A 35 23.73 -12.96 -8.07
N ASN A 36 24.38 -12.93 -6.91
CA ASN A 36 24.72 -14.15 -6.17
C ASN A 36 23.44 -14.84 -5.67
N TRP A 37 22.46 -14.09 -5.18
CA TRP A 37 21.15 -14.62 -4.79
C TRP A 37 20.43 -15.30 -5.96
N SER A 38 20.49 -14.68 -7.15
CA SER A 38 19.94 -15.26 -8.39
C SER A 38 20.59 -16.59 -8.79
N LYS A 39 21.79 -16.90 -8.28
CA LYS A 39 22.56 -18.12 -8.55
C LYS A 39 22.48 -19.18 -7.46
N GLN A 40 21.83 -18.87 -6.33
CA GLN A 40 21.64 -19.82 -5.23
C GLN A 40 20.51 -20.82 -5.56
N GLU A 41 20.62 -22.01 -4.98
CA GLU A 41 19.59 -23.06 -5.06
C GLU A 41 18.28 -22.61 -4.39
N GLY A 42 17.14 -22.97 -4.99
CA GLY A 42 15.79 -22.63 -4.52
C GLY A 42 14.84 -22.22 -5.66
N TYR A 43 13.57 -21.97 -5.33
CA TYR A 43 12.61 -21.48 -6.33
C TYR A 43 13.02 -20.10 -6.85
N ARG A 44 13.08 -19.96 -8.18
CA ARG A 44 13.45 -18.72 -8.89
C ARG A 44 12.46 -18.52 -10.03
N PRO A 45 11.52 -17.55 -9.92
CA PRO A 45 10.51 -17.37 -10.95
C PRO A 45 11.15 -16.90 -12.26
N THR A 46 10.85 -17.56 -13.37
CA THR A 46 11.23 -17.09 -14.70
C THR A 46 10.28 -15.99 -15.16
N ILE A 47 10.82 -14.80 -15.42
CA ILE A 47 10.05 -13.62 -15.82
C ILE A 47 10.22 -13.36 -17.33
N GLN A 48 9.15 -13.51 -18.11
CA GLN A 48 9.13 -13.15 -19.52
C GLN A 48 8.68 -11.70 -19.69
N LEU A 49 9.52 -10.90 -20.35
CA LEU A 49 9.19 -9.55 -20.78
C LEU A 49 8.76 -9.56 -22.25
N LEU A 50 7.58 -9.03 -22.52
CA LEU A 50 7.07 -8.82 -23.86
C LEU A 50 7.36 -7.37 -24.26
N LEU A 51 8.04 -7.19 -25.40
CA LEU A 51 8.39 -5.89 -25.94
C LEU A 51 7.78 -5.72 -27.34
N PRO A 52 6.56 -5.17 -27.44
CA PRO A 52 5.99 -4.74 -28.72
C PRO A 52 6.78 -3.56 -29.30
N VAL A 53 7.26 -3.71 -30.53
CA VAL A 53 8.03 -2.71 -31.27
C VAL A 53 7.23 -2.27 -32.48
N GLN A 54 6.74 -1.02 -32.42
CA GLN A 54 5.98 -0.40 -33.51
C GLN A 54 6.84 0.55 -34.35
N SER A 55 7.90 1.11 -33.78
CA SER A 55 8.79 2.02 -34.50
C SER A 55 10.03 1.29 -35.01
N ALA A 56 10.61 1.77 -36.10
CA ALA A 56 11.92 1.29 -36.56
C ALA A 56 13.08 2.01 -35.82
N SER A 57 12.87 2.44 -34.58
CA SER A 57 13.87 3.17 -33.80
C SER A 57 14.92 2.22 -33.25
N LYS A 58 16.04 2.09 -33.97
CA LYS A 58 17.20 1.34 -33.50
C LYS A 58 17.66 1.82 -32.11
N ALA A 59 17.66 3.13 -31.86
CA ALA A 59 18.11 3.69 -30.59
C ALA A 59 17.16 3.36 -29.43
N GLY A 60 15.84 3.43 -29.65
CA GLY A 60 14.83 3.09 -28.66
C GLY A 60 14.91 1.62 -28.25
N LEU A 61 14.89 0.73 -29.24
CA LEU A 61 15.04 -0.72 -29.01
C LEU A 61 16.34 -1.06 -28.26
N GLN A 62 17.48 -0.52 -28.69
CA GLN A 62 18.77 -0.78 -28.04
C GLN A 62 18.81 -0.26 -26.59
N THR A 63 18.17 0.87 -26.32
CA THR A 63 18.09 1.45 -24.97
C THR A 63 17.33 0.53 -24.03
N THR A 64 16.14 0.08 -24.43
CA THR A 64 15.31 -0.84 -23.64
C THR A 64 16.02 -2.18 -23.43
N VAL A 65 16.51 -2.82 -24.50
CA VAL A 65 17.19 -4.12 -24.42
C VAL A 65 18.45 -4.06 -23.55
N LYS A 66 19.23 -2.96 -23.62
CA LYS A 66 20.39 -2.76 -22.75
C LYS A 66 19.99 -2.69 -21.28
N SER A 67 18.86 -2.07 -20.95
CA SER A 67 18.37 -2.02 -19.57
C SER A 67 17.99 -3.39 -19.02
N VAL A 68 17.36 -4.25 -19.85
CA VAL A 68 17.02 -5.64 -19.53
C VAL A 68 18.29 -6.49 -19.36
N LEU A 69 19.26 -6.37 -20.27
CA LEU A 69 20.55 -7.05 -20.16
C LEU A 69 21.35 -6.65 -18.91
N SER A 70 21.08 -5.46 -18.36
CA SER A 70 21.78 -4.93 -17.19
C SER A 70 21.20 -5.36 -15.84
N GLN A 71 20.07 -6.09 -15.84
CA GLN A 71 19.40 -6.55 -14.64
C GLN A 71 20.32 -7.42 -13.77
N SER A 72 20.18 -7.29 -12.44
CA SER A 72 20.90 -8.12 -11.47
C SER A 72 20.31 -9.53 -11.31
N TYR A 73 19.03 -9.71 -11.62
CA TYR A 73 18.38 -11.00 -11.71
C TYR A 73 18.64 -11.65 -13.08
N GLU A 74 18.98 -12.93 -13.12
CA GLU A 74 19.43 -13.61 -14.35
C GLU A 74 18.33 -14.48 -15.00
N HIS A 75 17.28 -14.88 -14.27
CA HIS A 75 16.18 -15.74 -14.76
C HIS A 75 15.05 -14.93 -15.41
N TRP A 76 15.38 -14.29 -16.53
CA TRP A 76 14.40 -13.58 -17.36
C TRP A 76 14.53 -14.00 -18.81
N GLN A 77 13.46 -13.77 -19.57
CA GLN A 77 13.41 -13.95 -21.00
C GLN A 77 12.81 -12.70 -21.66
N LEU A 78 13.27 -12.34 -22.84
CA LEU A 78 12.78 -11.18 -23.58
C LEU A 78 12.25 -11.62 -24.95
N CYS A 79 10.97 -11.39 -25.20
CA CYS A 79 10.35 -11.60 -26.50
C CYS A 79 10.08 -10.25 -27.17
N ILE A 80 10.83 -9.97 -28.24
CA ILE A 80 10.65 -8.78 -29.07
C ILE A 80 9.57 -9.09 -30.12
N ILE A 81 8.49 -8.33 -30.14
CA ILE A 81 7.34 -8.57 -31.02
C ILE A 81 7.26 -7.44 -32.02
N CYS A 82 7.36 -7.73 -33.31
CA CYS A 82 7.31 -6.72 -34.37
C CYS A 82 6.61 -7.24 -35.62
N ASN A 83 6.04 -6.35 -36.42
CA ASN A 83 5.48 -6.73 -37.71
C ASN A 83 6.58 -6.98 -38.75
N ARG A 84 6.20 -7.53 -39.91
CA ARG A 84 7.16 -7.85 -40.99
C ARG A 84 7.96 -6.63 -41.47
N GLU A 85 7.33 -5.47 -41.52
CA GLU A 85 7.96 -4.23 -41.99
C GLU A 85 9.07 -3.78 -41.03
N VAL A 86 8.76 -3.65 -39.74
CA VAL A 86 9.71 -3.27 -38.68
C VAL A 86 10.83 -4.31 -38.58
N HIS A 87 10.49 -5.60 -38.67
CA HIS A 87 11.48 -6.68 -38.69
C HIS A 87 12.49 -6.49 -39.84
N ASN A 88 12.03 -6.19 -41.06
CA ASN A 88 12.93 -6.00 -42.20
C ASN A 88 13.86 -4.80 -41.98
N GLN A 89 13.34 -3.69 -41.45
CA GLN A 89 14.11 -2.48 -41.17
C GLN A 89 15.13 -2.67 -40.04
N LEU A 90 14.81 -3.49 -39.03
CA LEU A 90 15.66 -3.75 -37.86
C LEU A 90 16.40 -5.10 -37.91
N SER A 91 16.31 -5.84 -39.01
CA SER A 91 16.80 -7.23 -39.15
C SER A 91 18.21 -7.44 -38.62
N ALA A 92 19.18 -6.64 -39.08
CA ALA A 92 20.57 -6.73 -38.62
C ALA A 92 20.73 -6.51 -37.10
N VAL A 93 19.91 -5.65 -36.50
CA VAL A 93 19.93 -5.38 -35.06
C VAL A 93 19.29 -6.53 -34.29
N LEU A 94 18.12 -6.99 -34.72
CA LEU A 94 17.39 -8.10 -34.11
C LEU A 94 18.21 -9.39 -34.12
N THR A 95 18.75 -9.78 -35.29
CA THR A 95 19.63 -10.95 -35.41
C THR A 95 20.89 -10.82 -34.53
N SER A 96 21.47 -9.62 -34.43
CA SER A 96 22.60 -9.37 -33.51
C SER A 96 22.21 -9.50 -32.04
N LEU A 97 20.97 -9.23 -31.65
CA LEU A 97 20.52 -9.33 -30.27
C LEU A 97 20.27 -10.79 -29.88
N GLU A 98 19.59 -11.56 -30.73
CA GLU A 98 19.35 -13.00 -30.54
C GLU A 98 20.68 -13.79 -30.46
N HIS A 99 21.68 -13.44 -31.28
CA HIS A 99 22.99 -14.08 -31.21
C HIS A 99 23.80 -13.70 -29.95
N LYS A 100 23.52 -12.54 -29.35
CA LYS A 100 24.31 -12.02 -28.23
C LYS A 100 23.88 -12.62 -26.90
N ASP A 101 22.60 -12.96 -26.74
CA ASP A 101 22.05 -13.51 -25.51
C ASP A 101 20.90 -14.47 -25.83
N SER A 102 21.03 -15.73 -25.42
CA SER A 102 20.05 -16.79 -25.71
C SER A 102 18.69 -16.58 -25.05
N ARG A 103 18.59 -15.63 -24.11
CA ARG A 103 17.32 -15.25 -23.46
C ARG A 103 16.48 -14.29 -24.30
N ILE A 104 17.00 -13.81 -25.43
CA ILE A 104 16.30 -12.90 -26.35
C ILE A 104 15.76 -13.70 -27.54
N SER A 105 14.48 -13.50 -27.83
CA SER A 105 13.78 -14.07 -28.98
C SER A 105 13.01 -13.00 -29.75
N VAL A 106 12.79 -13.22 -31.04
CA VAL A 106 12.03 -12.33 -31.90
C VAL A 106 10.80 -13.05 -32.48
N LEU A 107 9.61 -12.51 -32.20
CA LEU A 107 8.36 -12.95 -32.79
C LEU A 107 7.94 -11.96 -33.90
N VAL A 108 7.96 -12.43 -35.15
CA VAL A 108 7.53 -11.64 -36.31
C VAL A 108 6.06 -11.89 -36.60
N THR A 109 5.25 -10.88 -36.40
CA THR A 109 3.82 -10.91 -36.69
C THR A 109 3.57 -10.70 -38.19
N GLY A 110 2.37 -11.07 -38.67
CA GLY A 110 1.93 -10.72 -40.04
C GLY A 110 1.68 -9.22 -40.18
N ASP A 111 0.64 -8.84 -40.90
CA ASP A 111 0.24 -7.42 -41.04
C ASP A 111 -0.51 -6.89 -39.80
N ALA A 112 -0.72 -7.73 -38.80
CA ALA A 112 -1.40 -7.36 -37.56
C ALA A 112 -0.48 -6.54 -36.64
N GLU A 113 -1.06 -5.55 -35.96
CA GLU A 113 -0.41 -4.75 -34.93
C GLU A 113 0.32 -5.65 -33.90
N PRO A 114 1.56 -5.31 -33.50
CA PRO A 114 2.36 -6.13 -32.57
C PRO A 114 1.62 -6.52 -31.28
N PHE A 115 0.77 -5.63 -30.75
CA PHE A 115 -0.05 -5.87 -29.57
C PHE A 115 -1.06 -7.04 -29.74
N HIS A 116 -1.50 -7.35 -30.96
CA HIS A 116 -2.37 -8.49 -31.23
C HIS A 116 -1.68 -9.84 -31.02
N SER A 117 -0.35 -9.86 -30.98
CA SER A 117 0.44 -11.10 -30.88
C SER A 117 1.04 -11.33 -29.48
N LEU A 118 0.68 -10.51 -28.49
CA LEU A 118 1.08 -10.73 -27.09
C LEU A 118 0.70 -12.14 -26.62
N ASN A 119 -0.53 -12.58 -26.91
CA ASN A 119 -1.02 -13.90 -26.54
C ASN A 119 -0.27 -15.04 -27.24
N GLN A 120 0.26 -14.82 -28.44
CA GLN A 120 1.07 -15.81 -29.14
C GLN A 120 2.41 -15.99 -28.43
N ALA A 121 3.09 -14.88 -28.08
CA ALA A 121 4.35 -14.90 -27.34
C ALA A 121 4.24 -15.57 -25.96
N ILE A 122 3.08 -15.48 -25.31
CA ILE A 122 2.80 -16.17 -24.03
C ILE A 122 2.63 -17.67 -24.24
N LYS A 123 1.94 -18.09 -25.31
CA LYS A 123 1.66 -19.50 -25.61
C LYS A 123 2.90 -20.26 -26.08
N ASP A 124 3.77 -19.61 -26.84
CA ASP A 124 4.94 -20.26 -27.46
C ASP A 124 6.04 -20.64 -26.47
N ASN A 125 5.89 -20.31 -25.19
CA ASN A 125 6.97 -20.40 -24.23
C ASN A 125 6.52 -21.00 -22.90
N ASP A 126 6.64 -22.32 -22.76
CA ASP A 126 6.19 -23.07 -21.57
C ASP A 126 7.07 -22.86 -20.33
N ASP A 127 8.31 -22.41 -20.48
CA ASP A 127 9.28 -22.23 -19.38
C ASP A 127 9.23 -20.81 -18.78
N VAL A 128 8.03 -20.39 -18.35
CA VAL A 128 7.77 -19.04 -17.82
C VAL A 128 6.75 -19.09 -16.69
N ASP A 129 7.10 -18.48 -15.56
CA ASP A 129 6.21 -18.36 -14.39
C ASP A 129 5.39 -17.06 -14.44
N TYR A 130 6.01 -15.95 -14.85
CA TYR A 130 5.40 -14.62 -14.85
C TYR A 130 5.67 -13.87 -16.16
N VAL A 131 4.70 -13.07 -16.59
CA VAL A 131 4.74 -12.29 -17.82
C VAL A 131 4.54 -10.81 -17.51
N GLY A 132 5.39 -9.94 -18.05
CA GLY A 132 5.23 -8.49 -18.00
C GLY A 132 5.36 -7.84 -19.36
N VAL A 133 4.77 -6.64 -19.52
CA VAL A 133 4.87 -5.85 -20.76
C VAL A 133 5.72 -4.62 -20.51
N ILE A 134 6.67 -4.36 -21.41
CA ILE A 134 7.52 -3.17 -21.42
C ILE A 134 7.42 -2.45 -22.76
N ARG A 135 7.75 -1.15 -22.78
CA ARG A 135 7.61 -0.30 -23.97
C ARG A 135 8.95 0.04 -24.59
N GLU A 136 8.95 0.15 -25.92
CA GLU A 136 10.13 0.59 -26.68
C GLU A 136 10.56 2.00 -26.25
N GLY A 137 11.85 2.18 -25.97
CA GLY A 137 12.46 3.44 -25.56
C GLY A 137 12.51 3.67 -24.05
N ASP A 138 11.68 2.98 -23.27
CA ASP A 138 11.70 3.03 -21.81
C ASP A 138 12.80 2.10 -21.24
N THR A 139 13.17 2.30 -19.97
CA THR A 139 14.20 1.49 -19.31
C THR A 139 13.75 0.95 -17.97
N LEU A 140 14.37 -0.16 -17.55
CA LEU A 140 14.21 -0.71 -16.21
C LEU A 140 15.33 -0.24 -15.28
N SER A 141 15.01 -0.03 -14.00
CA SER A 141 16.05 0.12 -12.97
C SER A 141 16.86 -1.18 -12.87
N LYS A 142 18.15 -1.11 -12.54
CA LYS A 142 19.06 -2.29 -12.56
C LYS A 142 18.64 -3.44 -11.64
N GLU A 143 17.81 -3.14 -10.65
CA GLU A 143 17.29 -4.08 -9.66
C GLU A 143 15.83 -4.46 -9.90
N GLY A 144 15.18 -3.91 -10.93
CA GLY A 144 13.73 -4.05 -11.15
C GLY A 144 13.25 -5.50 -11.15
N LEU A 145 13.88 -6.37 -11.94
CA LEU A 145 13.50 -7.78 -11.99
C LEU A 145 13.91 -8.56 -10.74
N PHE A 146 14.96 -8.14 -10.04
CA PHE A 146 15.31 -8.72 -8.74
C PHE A 146 14.23 -8.41 -7.70
N GLN A 147 13.74 -7.17 -7.66
CA GLN A 147 12.66 -6.79 -6.74
C GLN A 147 11.41 -7.65 -7.01
N VAL A 148 11.03 -7.83 -8.27
CA VAL A 148 9.92 -8.71 -8.64
C VAL A 148 10.15 -10.15 -8.15
N ALA A 149 11.30 -10.74 -8.45
CA ALA A 149 11.60 -12.12 -8.09
C ALA A 149 11.68 -12.34 -6.56
N ASP A 150 12.26 -11.39 -5.83
CA ASP A 150 12.37 -11.42 -4.37
C ASP A 150 10.98 -11.36 -3.70
N HIS A 151 10.09 -10.48 -4.18
CA HIS A 151 8.72 -10.41 -3.66
C HIS A 151 7.94 -11.70 -3.92
N ILE A 152 8.03 -12.26 -5.14
CA ILE A 152 7.42 -13.55 -5.46
C ILE A 152 8.00 -14.68 -4.59
N THR A 153 9.31 -14.69 -4.33
CA THR A 153 9.94 -15.75 -3.54
C THR A 153 9.51 -15.69 -2.08
N ARG A 154 9.30 -14.49 -1.53
CA ARG A 154 8.81 -14.29 -0.16
C ARG A 154 7.32 -14.56 -0.01
N ALA A 155 6.55 -14.34 -1.06
CA ALA A 155 5.11 -14.53 -1.12
C ALA A 155 4.72 -15.31 -2.40
N PRO A 156 4.97 -16.64 -2.45
CA PRO A 156 4.77 -17.45 -3.65
C PRO A 156 3.33 -17.49 -4.17
N GLU A 157 2.36 -17.15 -3.34
CA GLU A 157 0.95 -17.02 -3.70
C GLU A 157 0.63 -15.78 -4.55
N THR A 158 1.56 -14.85 -4.71
CA THR A 158 1.34 -13.58 -5.42
C THR A 158 1.09 -13.80 -6.92
N ASP A 159 -0.06 -13.34 -7.42
CA ASP A 159 -0.49 -13.52 -8.81
C ASP A 159 -0.16 -12.32 -9.70
N VAL A 160 -0.24 -11.11 -9.15
CA VAL A 160 0.01 -9.87 -9.88
C VAL A 160 0.92 -8.98 -9.05
N LEU A 161 1.96 -8.42 -9.67
CA LEU A 161 2.81 -7.40 -9.06
C LEU A 161 2.88 -6.17 -9.95
N TYR A 162 2.96 -4.99 -9.34
CA TYR A 162 3.19 -3.74 -10.04
C TYR A 162 4.18 -2.86 -9.27
N THR A 163 4.90 -2.01 -10.00
CA THR A 163 5.96 -1.15 -9.45
C THR A 163 5.65 0.32 -9.64
N ASP A 164 6.35 1.20 -8.92
CA ASP A 164 6.27 2.64 -9.17
C ASP A 164 7.00 3.05 -10.45
N GLU A 165 6.68 4.22 -10.96
CA GLU A 165 7.19 4.74 -12.23
C GLU A 165 7.85 6.10 -12.06
N VAL A 166 8.87 6.35 -12.86
CA VAL A 166 9.56 7.64 -12.90
C VAL A 166 9.61 8.13 -14.33
N HIS A 167 9.27 9.39 -14.54
CA HIS A 167 9.49 10.07 -15.80
C HIS A 167 10.85 10.74 -15.76
N VAL A 168 11.64 10.45 -16.77
CA VAL A 168 12.97 11.00 -16.95
C VAL A 168 13.04 11.74 -18.27
N ASN A 169 13.96 12.69 -18.35
CA ASN A 169 14.26 13.34 -19.61
C ASN A 169 14.73 12.32 -20.67
N ALA A 170 14.77 12.71 -21.94
CA ALA A 170 15.17 11.81 -23.03
C ALA A 170 16.55 11.15 -22.81
N ALA A 171 17.47 11.83 -22.11
CA ALA A 171 18.80 11.32 -21.77
C ALA A 171 18.81 10.29 -20.62
N GLY A 172 17.70 10.16 -19.88
CA GLY A 172 17.57 9.28 -18.72
C GLY A 172 18.39 9.70 -17.50
N ASN A 173 18.87 10.94 -17.44
CA ASN A 173 19.79 11.41 -16.40
C ASN A 173 19.18 12.43 -15.43
N GLN A 174 17.93 12.84 -15.68
CA GLN A 174 17.18 13.76 -14.83
C GLN A 174 15.76 13.25 -14.66
N VAL A 175 15.28 13.22 -13.41
CA VAL A 175 13.89 12.94 -13.07
C VAL A 175 13.04 14.20 -13.32
N GLU A 176 11.99 14.05 -14.10
CA GLU A 176 11.00 15.10 -14.39
C GLU A 176 9.77 14.97 -13.47
N SER A 177 9.31 13.74 -13.25
CA SER A 177 8.24 13.45 -12.28
C SER A 177 8.33 12.00 -11.78
N VAL A 178 7.62 11.70 -10.70
CA VAL A 178 7.52 10.36 -10.10
C VAL A 178 6.05 10.05 -9.91
N LEU A 179 5.63 8.80 -10.14
CA LEU A 179 4.32 8.31 -9.80
C LEU A 179 4.45 7.19 -8.76
N LEU A 180 4.15 7.55 -7.51
CA LEU A 180 4.12 6.67 -6.35
C LEU A 180 2.70 6.13 -6.20
N LYS A 181 2.55 4.82 -6.26
CA LYS A 181 1.26 4.15 -6.29
C LYS A 181 0.88 3.68 -4.88
N PRO A 182 -0.41 3.72 -4.49
CA PRO A 182 -0.86 3.07 -3.26
C PRO A 182 -0.82 1.55 -3.43
N ASP A 183 -0.93 0.79 -2.33
CA ASP A 183 -1.24 -0.63 -2.42
C ASP A 183 -2.61 -0.88 -3.11
N TRP A 184 -2.96 -2.15 -3.33
CA TRP A 184 -4.07 -2.55 -4.18
C TRP A 184 -5.39 -1.80 -3.85
N SER A 185 -5.88 -1.05 -4.84
CA SER A 185 -7.09 -0.25 -4.77
C SER A 185 -7.98 -0.56 -5.98
N PRO A 186 -8.93 -1.51 -5.85
CA PRO A 186 -9.81 -1.88 -6.95
C PRO A 186 -10.68 -0.71 -7.40
N GLU A 187 -11.12 0.14 -6.47
CA GLU A 187 -11.95 1.30 -6.80
C GLU A 187 -11.15 2.37 -7.58
N MET A 188 -9.88 2.60 -7.24
CA MET A 188 -9.01 3.49 -8.02
C MET A 188 -8.75 2.95 -9.44
N LEU A 189 -8.69 1.63 -9.62
CA LEU A 189 -8.55 1.01 -10.93
C LEU A 189 -9.73 1.34 -11.86
N LEU A 190 -10.92 1.64 -11.33
CA LEU A 190 -12.07 2.05 -12.15
C LEU A 190 -11.92 3.47 -12.72
N GLY A 191 -11.07 4.30 -12.11
CA GLY A 191 -10.77 5.64 -12.59
C GLY A 191 -9.80 5.64 -13.77
N TYR A 192 -8.72 4.87 -13.66
CA TYR A 192 -7.69 4.71 -14.69
C TYR A 192 -6.76 3.53 -14.40
N ASN A 193 -5.97 3.11 -15.39
CA ASN A 193 -4.98 2.04 -15.23
C ASN A 193 -3.74 2.49 -14.42
N TYR A 194 -3.90 2.63 -13.10
CA TYR A 194 -2.82 3.10 -12.23
C TYR A 194 -1.69 2.07 -12.02
N LEU A 195 -1.96 0.77 -12.27
CA LEU A 195 -0.95 -0.31 -12.21
C LEU A 195 0.22 -0.04 -13.16
N GLY A 196 -0.07 0.49 -14.34
CA GLY A 196 0.92 0.99 -15.29
C GLY A 196 1.94 -0.06 -15.76
N SER A 197 3.10 0.42 -16.20
CA SER A 197 4.15 -0.39 -16.84
C SER A 197 5.08 -1.05 -15.81
N LEU A 198 5.61 -2.21 -16.21
CA LEU A 198 6.15 -3.25 -15.33
C LEU A 198 5.13 -3.78 -14.31
N SER A 199 3.88 -3.97 -14.77
CA SER A 199 2.99 -4.94 -14.13
C SER A 199 3.35 -6.34 -14.63
N VAL A 200 3.55 -7.28 -13.71
CA VAL A 200 3.83 -8.69 -14.01
C VAL A 200 2.70 -9.56 -13.49
N VAL A 201 2.31 -10.56 -14.28
CA VAL A 201 1.16 -11.44 -13.99
C VAL A 201 1.62 -12.88 -14.09
N ARG A 202 1.20 -13.72 -13.14
CA ARG A 202 1.43 -15.17 -13.17
C ARG A 202 0.86 -15.74 -14.46
N LYS A 203 1.67 -16.48 -15.21
CA LYS A 203 1.29 -17.00 -16.53
C LYS A 203 0.04 -17.88 -16.49
N SER A 204 -0.12 -18.70 -15.45
CA SER A 204 -1.30 -19.57 -15.31
C SER A 204 -2.60 -18.75 -15.20
N ILE A 205 -2.61 -17.72 -14.35
CA ILE A 205 -3.75 -16.81 -14.19
C ILE A 205 -3.99 -16.01 -15.47
N LEU A 206 -2.93 -15.50 -16.08
CA LEU A 206 -3.01 -14.78 -17.36
C LEU A 206 -3.67 -15.63 -18.46
N SER A 207 -3.36 -16.93 -18.49
CA SER A 207 -3.93 -17.89 -19.43
C SER A 207 -5.39 -18.19 -19.12
N GLU A 208 -5.74 -18.34 -17.84
CA GLU A 208 -7.10 -18.58 -17.36
C GLU A 208 -8.06 -17.43 -17.73
N VAL A 209 -7.63 -16.18 -17.57
CA VAL A 209 -8.44 -15.01 -17.92
C VAL A 209 -8.47 -14.71 -19.43
N GLY A 210 -7.80 -15.53 -20.25
CA GLY A 210 -7.81 -15.42 -21.71
C GLY A 210 -6.82 -14.40 -22.29
N GLY A 211 -5.81 -13.97 -21.53
CA GLY A 211 -4.75 -13.08 -21.98
C GLY A 211 -5.21 -11.66 -22.31
N PHE A 212 -4.51 -11.00 -23.25
CA PHE A 212 -4.85 -9.66 -23.76
C PHE A 212 -5.98 -9.73 -24.79
N GLN A 213 -6.85 -8.72 -24.84
CA GLN A 213 -8.02 -8.70 -25.72
C GLN A 213 -7.85 -7.69 -26.87
N PRO A 214 -7.43 -8.11 -28.08
CA PRO A 214 -7.10 -7.23 -29.21
C PRO A 214 -8.07 -6.08 -29.48
N LYS A 215 -9.38 -6.34 -29.30
CA LYS A 215 -10.46 -5.36 -29.52
C LYS A 215 -10.29 -4.04 -28.76
N TYR A 216 -9.60 -4.04 -27.62
CA TYR A 216 -9.43 -2.84 -26.78
C TYR A 216 -8.20 -2.00 -27.12
N LYS A 217 -7.41 -2.37 -28.15
CA LYS A 217 -6.29 -1.56 -28.67
C LYS A 217 -5.38 -1.00 -27.55
N ALA A 218 -5.34 0.32 -27.37
CA ALA A 218 -4.51 0.99 -26.36
C ALA A 218 -4.91 0.68 -24.90
N ALA A 219 -6.13 0.21 -24.65
CA ALA A 219 -6.66 -0.09 -23.32
C ALA A 219 -6.58 -1.58 -22.93
N GLN A 220 -5.91 -2.41 -23.73
CA GLN A 220 -5.76 -3.86 -23.48
C GLN A 220 -5.16 -4.21 -22.11
N GLU A 221 -4.15 -3.46 -21.67
CA GLU A 221 -3.54 -3.65 -20.34
C GLU A 221 -4.56 -3.33 -19.22
N TRP A 222 -5.40 -2.32 -19.41
CA TRP A 222 -6.42 -1.96 -18.41
C TRP A 222 -7.53 -3.01 -18.33
N ASP A 223 -8.01 -3.49 -19.48
CA ASP A 223 -8.97 -4.59 -19.52
C ASP A 223 -8.45 -5.86 -18.83
N LEU A 224 -7.18 -6.20 -19.07
CA LEU A 224 -6.55 -7.32 -18.37
C LEU A 224 -6.56 -7.10 -16.86
N ASN A 225 -6.13 -5.93 -16.40
CA ASN A 225 -6.08 -5.61 -14.97
C ASN A 225 -7.47 -5.64 -14.32
N LEU A 226 -8.51 -5.15 -15.02
CA LEU A 226 -9.89 -5.25 -14.55
C LEU A 226 -10.35 -6.70 -14.46
N ARG A 227 -10.11 -7.53 -15.49
CA ARG A 227 -10.47 -8.96 -15.45
C ARG A 227 -9.71 -9.74 -14.37
N LEU A 228 -8.48 -9.36 -14.07
CA LEU A 228 -7.71 -9.92 -12.94
C LEU A 228 -8.33 -9.52 -11.60
N ALA A 229 -8.83 -8.28 -11.47
CA ALA A 229 -9.55 -7.80 -10.30
C ALA A 229 -10.90 -8.52 -10.08
N GLU A 230 -11.53 -9.03 -11.14
CA GLU A 230 -12.75 -9.86 -11.07
C GLU A 230 -12.47 -11.28 -10.49
N ARG A 231 -11.21 -11.64 -10.26
CA ARG A 231 -10.78 -12.92 -9.66
C ARG A 231 -10.23 -12.66 -8.26
N ASP A 232 -10.16 -13.70 -7.43
CA ASP A 232 -9.45 -13.67 -6.14
C ASP A 232 -7.92 -13.75 -6.34
N CYS A 233 -7.37 -12.84 -7.14
CA CYS A 233 -5.94 -12.74 -7.37
C CYS A 233 -5.26 -12.10 -6.15
N LYS A 234 -4.09 -12.61 -5.77
CA LYS A 234 -3.22 -11.93 -4.80
C LYS A 234 -2.38 -10.87 -5.52
N ILE A 235 -2.86 -9.63 -5.48
CA ILE A 235 -2.23 -8.46 -6.12
C ILE A 235 -1.37 -7.73 -5.08
N ARG A 236 -0.10 -7.47 -5.42
CA ARG A 236 0.84 -6.79 -4.52
C ARG A 236 1.59 -5.66 -5.20
N ARG A 237 1.75 -4.54 -4.51
CA ARG A 237 2.67 -3.48 -4.94
C ARG A 237 4.10 -3.76 -4.50
N ILE A 238 5.06 -3.38 -5.35
CA ILE A 238 6.46 -3.22 -4.99
C ILE A 238 6.73 -1.71 -4.84
N PRO A 239 7.03 -1.20 -3.62
CA PRO A 239 7.24 0.23 -3.33
C PRO A 239 8.59 0.75 -3.84
N ARG A 240 8.88 0.52 -5.12
CA ARG A 240 10.13 0.86 -5.79
C ARG A 240 9.86 1.36 -7.19
N CYS A 241 10.59 2.41 -7.56
CA CYS A 241 10.67 2.94 -8.91
C CYS A 241 11.49 1.99 -9.81
N CYS A 242 10.84 0.96 -10.35
CA CYS A 242 11.51 -0.05 -11.18
C CYS A 242 11.42 0.25 -12.69
N TYR A 243 10.56 1.18 -13.09
CA TYR A 243 10.31 1.51 -14.48
C TYR A 243 10.54 3.00 -14.77
N LEU A 244 11.36 3.30 -15.77
CA LEU A 244 11.75 4.67 -16.16
C LEU A 244 11.20 4.97 -17.56
N ARG A 245 10.35 5.98 -17.63
CA ARG A 245 9.75 6.48 -18.86
C ARG A 245 10.57 7.62 -19.44
N HIS A 246 11.02 7.48 -20.68
CA HIS A 246 11.88 8.47 -21.35
C HIS A 246 11.11 9.46 -22.23
N ASN A 247 9.84 9.17 -22.50
CA ASN A 247 8.99 10.05 -23.30
C ASN A 247 8.24 11.05 -22.42
N LYS A 248 8.19 12.31 -22.87
CA LYS A 248 7.48 13.45 -22.24
C LYS A 248 5.96 13.29 -22.15
N MET A 249 5.40 12.15 -22.57
CA MET A 249 4.00 11.90 -22.31
C MET A 249 3.85 11.76 -20.80
N ALA A 250 3.20 12.74 -20.17
CA ALA A 250 2.72 12.62 -18.78
C ALA A 250 2.03 11.26 -18.59
N PRO A 251 1.93 10.70 -17.36
CA PRO A 251 1.17 9.47 -17.13
C PRO A 251 -0.22 9.76 -17.67
N VAL A 252 -0.54 9.22 -18.84
CA VAL A 252 -1.51 9.84 -19.75
C VAL A 252 -2.82 9.99 -18.98
N PRO A 253 -3.23 11.23 -18.61
CA PRO A 253 -4.60 11.46 -18.25
C PRO A 253 -5.35 11.06 -19.52
N GLN A 254 -6.25 10.08 -19.41
CA GLN A 254 -6.92 9.44 -20.55
C GLN A 254 -7.57 10.46 -21.52
N GLY A 255 -7.72 11.73 -21.10
CA GLY A 255 -8.17 12.90 -21.87
C GLY A 255 -7.13 13.56 -22.80
N THR A 256 -5.87 13.10 -22.85
CA THR A 256 -4.89 13.50 -23.88
C THR A 256 -4.69 12.42 -24.95
N ALA A 257 -5.43 11.32 -24.85
CA ALA A 257 -5.42 10.25 -25.85
C ALA A 257 -6.19 10.70 -27.11
N THR A 258 -5.87 10.11 -28.27
CA THR A 258 -6.67 10.32 -29.49
C THR A 258 -8.14 9.95 -29.21
N PRO A 259 -9.13 10.51 -29.94
CA PRO A 259 -10.55 10.16 -29.75
C PRO A 259 -10.81 8.64 -29.77
N GLU A 260 -10.09 7.92 -30.64
CA GLU A 260 -10.13 6.45 -30.74
C GLU A 260 -9.59 5.75 -29.48
N SER A 261 -8.50 6.26 -28.89
CA SER A 261 -7.94 5.72 -27.67
C SER A 261 -8.87 5.95 -26.49
N ALA A 262 -9.40 7.17 -26.34
CA ALA A 262 -10.37 7.51 -25.29
C ALA A 262 -11.63 6.63 -25.37
N GLU A 263 -12.10 6.35 -26.59
CA GLU A 263 -13.21 5.42 -26.81
C GLU A 263 -12.89 3.98 -26.41
N SER A 264 -11.65 3.54 -26.66
CA SER A 264 -11.20 2.20 -26.22
C SER A 264 -11.23 2.08 -24.68
N TYR A 265 -10.76 3.11 -23.96
CA TYR A 265 -10.82 3.16 -22.49
C TYR A 265 -12.26 3.14 -21.97
N ARG A 266 -13.19 3.93 -22.55
CA ARG A 266 -14.61 3.89 -22.18
C ARG A 266 -15.26 2.53 -22.41
N ASN A 267 -14.94 1.87 -23.52
CA ASN A 267 -15.48 0.55 -23.83
C ASN A 267 -15.00 -0.53 -22.86
N VAL A 268 -13.73 -0.46 -22.42
CA VAL A 268 -13.21 -1.37 -21.39
C VAL A 268 -14.02 -1.27 -20.10
N LEU A 269 -14.19 -0.07 -19.56
CA LEU A 269 -14.93 0.10 -18.30
C LEU A 269 -16.43 -0.18 -18.48
N SER A 270 -17.01 0.16 -19.63
CA SER A 270 -18.42 -0.14 -19.93
C SER A 270 -18.68 -1.66 -20.00
N ASP A 271 -17.74 -2.42 -20.58
CA ASP A 271 -17.83 -3.88 -20.60
C ASP A 271 -17.60 -4.48 -19.20
N TYR A 272 -16.71 -3.90 -18.40
CA TYR A 272 -16.53 -4.28 -16.98
C TYR A 272 -17.83 -4.10 -16.18
N VAL A 273 -18.45 -2.91 -16.25
CA VAL A 273 -19.73 -2.59 -15.61
C VAL A 273 -20.82 -3.60 -15.99
N LYS A 274 -20.90 -3.97 -17.28
CA LYS A 274 -21.85 -5.00 -17.75
C LYS A 274 -21.54 -6.39 -17.20
N ARG A 275 -20.26 -6.82 -17.19
CA ARG A 275 -19.86 -8.14 -16.67
C ARG A 275 -20.14 -8.28 -15.18
N GLN A 276 -19.88 -7.22 -14.42
CA GLN A 276 -20.11 -7.15 -12.98
C GLN A 276 -21.57 -6.84 -12.62
N ASN A 277 -22.45 -6.64 -13.63
CA ASN A 277 -23.85 -6.28 -13.46
C ASN A 277 -24.05 -5.06 -12.53
N LEU A 278 -23.13 -4.08 -12.63
CA LEU A 278 -23.20 -2.88 -11.80
C LEU A 278 -24.29 -1.94 -12.34
N PRO A 279 -25.17 -1.39 -11.48
CA PRO A 279 -26.19 -0.44 -11.89
C PRO A 279 -25.56 0.95 -12.11
N ALA A 280 -24.71 1.10 -13.11
CA ALA A 280 -23.99 2.33 -13.38
C ALA A 280 -23.78 2.58 -14.88
N LYS A 281 -23.53 3.83 -15.23
CA LYS A 281 -23.02 4.25 -16.55
C LYS A 281 -21.61 4.80 -16.40
N VAL A 282 -20.84 4.72 -17.48
CA VAL A 282 -19.48 5.26 -17.51
C VAL A 282 -19.50 6.70 -18.02
N GLU A 283 -18.83 7.60 -17.30
CA GLU A 283 -18.62 8.99 -17.70
C GLU A 283 -17.12 9.32 -17.71
N THR A 284 -16.74 10.31 -18.52
CA THR A 284 -15.36 10.83 -18.58
C THR A 284 -15.27 12.16 -17.84
N ASN A 285 -14.35 12.25 -16.89
CA ASN A 285 -14.06 13.45 -16.11
C ASN A 285 -13.26 14.48 -16.93
N LYS A 286 -13.16 15.71 -16.43
CA LYS A 286 -12.42 16.81 -17.09
C LYS A 286 -10.93 16.51 -17.29
N ASN A 287 -10.30 15.85 -16.31
CA ASN A 287 -8.92 15.38 -16.39
C ASN A 287 -8.76 14.12 -17.26
N GLY A 288 -9.87 13.59 -17.79
CA GLY A 288 -9.90 12.42 -18.65
C GLY A 288 -10.07 11.08 -17.96
N THR A 289 -9.93 10.98 -16.62
CA THR A 289 -10.25 9.73 -15.91
C THR A 289 -11.71 9.35 -16.13
N LEU A 290 -12.03 8.08 -15.90
CA LEU A 290 -13.41 7.62 -15.95
C LEU A 290 -14.03 7.62 -14.55
N ARG A 291 -15.35 7.65 -14.50
CA ARG A 291 -16.13 7.43 -13.27
C ARG A 291 -17.38 6.62 -13.55
N LEU A 292 -17.94 6.07 -12.49
CA LEU A 292 -19.25 5.43 -12.51
C LEU A 292 -20.32 6.46 -12.13
N ARG A 293 -21.40 6.49 -12.89
CA ARG A 293 -22.61 7.25 -12.61
C ARG A 293 -23.70 6.26 -12.23
N TRP A 294 -23.96 6.13 -10.93
CA TRP A 294 -24.88 5.14 -10.39
C TRP A 294 -26.34 5.37 -10.86
N GLN A 295 -27.05 4.27 -11.10
CA GLN A 295 -28.42 4.18 -11.57
C GLN A 295 -29.21 3.24 -10.65
N LEU A 296 -29.34 3.64 -9.39
CA LEU A 296 -29.97 2.85 -8.34
C LEU A 296 -31.47 2.68 -8.63
N SER A 297 -31.95 1.44 -8.61
CA SER A 297 -33.36 1.11 -8.87
C SER A 297 -34.13 0.80 -7.59
N ASP A 298 -33.53 0.04 -6.67
CA ASP A 298 -34.16 -0.32 -5.38
C ASP A 298 -34.11 0.81 -4.34
N CYS A 299 -33.15 1.75 -4.50
CA CYS A 299 -32.92 2.91 -3.63
C CYS A 299 -33.16 2.60 -2.15
N PRO A 300 -32.25 1.87 -1.46
CA PRO A 300 -32.41 1.54 -0.05
C PRO A 300 -32.60 2.77 0.83
N LEU A 301 -33.36 2.63 1.92
CA LEU A 301 -33.60 3.75 2.84
C LEU A 301 -32.28 4.16 3.51
N VAL A 302 -31.92 5.43 3.34
CA VAL A 302 -30.77 6.05 4.01
C VAL A 302 -31.26 6.84 5.22
N SER A 303 -30.74 6.51 6.41
CA SER A 303 -30.96 7.32 7.61
C SER A 303 -29.81 8.29 7.79
N ILE A 304 -30.10 9.58 7.62
CA ILE A 304 -29.13 10.66 7.79
C ILE A 304 -29.15 11.10 9.25
N ILE A 305 -28.12 10.73 10.01
CA ILE A 305 -28.02 10.93 11.45
C ILE A 305 -27.16 12.16 11.73
N ILE A 306 -27.76 13.15 12.37
CA ILE A 306 -27.15 14.47 12.61
C ILE A 306 -27.13 14.77 14.10
N PRO A 307 -26.01 14.54 14.81
CA PRO A 307 -25.79 15.11 16.13
C PRO A 307 -25.81 16.63 16.07
N SER A 308 -26.61 17.26 16.92
CA SER A 308 -26.79 18.71 16.90
C SER A 308 -26.97 19.30 18.28
N LYS A 309 -26.49 20.54 18.46
CA LYS A 309 -26.78 21.37 19.62
C LYS A 309 -26.79 22.83 19.20
N ASN A 310 -27.90 23.52 19.43
CA ASN A 310 -28.09 24.91 19.05
C ASN A 310 -27.69 25.15 17.56
N SER A 311 -27.36 26.39 17.18
CA SER A 311 -26.99 26.78 15.81
C SER A 311 -28.14 26.77 14.79
N PRO A 312 -29.17 27.60 14.98
CA PRO A 312 -30.37 27.63 14.14
C PRO A 312 -30.05 27.83 12.65
N LYS A 313 -29.06 28.65 12.31
CA LYS A 313 -28.65 28.88 10.92
C LYS A 313 -28.14 27.60 10.25
N LEU A 314 -27.25 26.87 10.92
CA LEU A 314 -26.58 25.68 10.36
C LEU A 314 -27.57 24.53 10.23
N ILE A 315 -28.34 24.23 11.29
CA ILE A 315 -29.29 23.11 11.26
C ILE A 315 -30.43 23.34 10.25
N LYS A 316 -30.88 24.60 10.09
CA LYS A 316 -31.88 24.94 9.07
C LYS A 316 -31.32 24.79 7.65
N GLN A 317 -30.07 25.22 7.43
CA GLN A 317 -29.41 25.10 6.13
C GLN A 317 -29.29 23.63 5.73
N ILE A 318 -28.70 22.78 6.59
CA ILE A 318 -28.49 21.37 6.21
C ILE A 318 -29.82 20.62 6.03
N VAL A 319 -30.83 20.85 6.89
CA VAL A 319 -32.15 20.22 6.69
C VAL A 319 -32.80 20.70 5.39
N HIS A 320 -32.67 21.99 5.05
CA HIS A 320 -33.13 22.50 3.76
C HIS A 320 -32.43 21.77 2.60
N ASP A 321 -31.10 21.67 2.64
CA ASP A 321 -30.32 21.04 1.57
C ASP A 321 -30.63 19.56 1.42
N LEU A 322 -30.85 18.85 2.52
CA LEU A 322 -31.27 17.45 2.50
C LEU A 322 -32.66 17.28 1.90
N VAL A 323 -33.61 18.18 2.20
CA VAL A 323 -34.99 18.04 1.68
C VAL A 323 -35.12 18.54 0.23
N GLN A 324 -34.52 19.69 -0.09
CA GLN A 324 -34.74 20.40 -1.36
C GLN A 324 -33.62 20.17 -2.38
N ASN A 325 -32.38 20.06 -1.92
CA ASN A 325 -31.21 20.03 -2.80
C ASN A 325 -30.61 18.63 -2.94
N THR A 326 -31.20 17.59 -2.36
CA THR A 326 -30.72 16.19 -2.47
C THR A 326 -31.73 15.34 -3.23
N SER A 327 -31.34 14.83 -4.40
CA SER A 327 -32.23 14.14 -5.34
C SER A 327 -32.55 12.70 -4.97
N TYR A 328 -31.70 12.04 -4.17
CA TYR A 328 -31.93 10.67 -3.73
C TYR A 328 -33.28 10.55 -3.00
N PRO A 329 -34.18 9.65 -3.44
CA PRO A 329 -35.60 9.73 -3.04
C PRO A 329 -35.89 9.11 -1.67
N ASN A 330 -35.19 8.05 -1.28
CA ASN A 330 -35.56 7.23 -0.13
C ASN A 330 -34.66 7.53 1.08
N LYS A 331 -34.94 8.64 1.76
CA LYS A 331 -34.13 9.10 2.89
C LYS A 331 -35.00 9.58 4.05
N GLU A 332 -34.50 9.36 5.25
CA GLU A 332 -35.02 9.98 6.47
C GLU A 332 -33.93 10.82 7.14
N ILE A 333 -34.34 11.83 7.91
CA ILE A 333 -33.42 12.69 8.66
C ILE A 333 -33.67 12.45 10.15
N VAL A 334 -32.64 12.03 10.86
CA VAL A 334 -32.65 11.78 12.30
C VAL A 334 -31.73 12.79 12.98
N ILE A 335 -32.31 13.80 13.61
CA ILE A 335 -31.56 14.76 14.43
C ILE A 335 -31.42 14.20 15.85
N VAL A 336 -30.19 14.10 16.32
CA VAL A 336 -29.86 13.75 17.70
C VAL A 336 -29.56 15.03 18.45
N ASP A 337 -30.57 15.56 19.13
CA ASP A 337 -30.52 16.83 19.82
C ASP A 337 -29.87 16.68 21.21
N ASN A 338 -28.71 17.29 21.38
CA ASN A 338 -27.94 17.28 22.62
C ASN A 338 -28.29 18.49 23.50
N GLN A 339 -29.54 18.50 23.97
CA GLN A 339 -30.09 19.49 24.90
C GLN A 339 -29.97 20.92 24.34
N SER A 340 -30.56 21.18 23.17
CA SER A 340 -30.69 22.54 22.64
C SER A 340 -31.62 23.39 23.54
N ASP A 341 -31.21 24.62 23.82
CA ASP A 341 -31.97 25.61 24.60
C ASP A 341 -32.33 26.86 23.79
N ASP A 342 -31.90 26.93 22.53
CA ASP A 342 -32.26 28.00 21.59
C ASP A 342 -33.75 27.91 21.18
N PRO A 343 -34.59 28.92 21.49
CA PRO A 343 -36.01 28.91 21.14
C PRO A 343 -36.31 28.87 19.64
N GLU A 344 -35.37 29.29 18.79
CA GLU A 344 -35.49 29.22 17.35
C GLU A 344 -35.29 27.79 16.83
N VAL A 345 -34.34 27.06 17.41
CA VAL A 345 -34.08 25.65 17.10
C VAL A 345 -35.24 24.76 17.55
N LEU A 346 -35.72 24.95 18.79
CA LEU A 346 -36.83 24.16 19.32
C LEU A 346 -38.11 24.32 18.48
N ARG A 347 -38.44 25.56 18.11
CA ARG A 347 -39.57 25.86 17.22
C ARG A 347 -39.37 25.25 15.83
N PHE A 348 -38.14 25.27 15.32
CA PHE A 348 -37.83 24.65 14.03
C PHE A 348 -38.03 23.13 14.08
N TYR A 349 -37.59 22.46 15.16
CA TYR A 349 -37.81 21.02 15.36
C TYR A 349 -39.29 20.67 15.44
N GLU A 350 -40.10 21.45 16.16
CA GLU A 350 -41.55 21.28 16.20
C GLU A 350 -42.19 21.37 14.80
N GLN A 351 -41.76 22.37 14.00
CA GLN A 351 -42.22 22.54 12.62
C GLN A 351 -41.84 21.35 11.75
N GLN A 352 -40.59 20.89 11.80
CA GLN A 352 -40.13 19.76 10.98
C GLN A 352 -40.81 18.43 11.36
N ARG A 353 -41.06 18.20 12.66
CA ARG A 353 -41.86 17.06 13.14
C ARG A 353 -43.28 17.09 12.59
N ALA A 354 -43.94 18.25 12.60
CA ALA A 354 -45.29 18.41 12.08
C ALA A 354 -45.38 18.17 10.55
N MET A 355 -44.31 18.48 9.81
CA MET A 355 -44.22 18.20 8.38
C MET A 355 -43.86 16.75 8.05
N GLY A 356 -43.44 15.95 9.04
CA GLY A 356 -42.98 14.57 8.83
C GLY A 356 -41.62 14.46 8.13
N ASN A 357 -40.90 15.57 7.97
CA ASN A 357 -39.61 15.61 7.26
C ASN A 357 -38.45 15.06 8.11
N VAL A 358 -38.56 15.16 9.44
CA VAL A 358 -37.45 14.91 10.37
C VAL A 358 -37.93 14.23 11.64
N LYS A 359 -37.17 13.22 12.07
CA LYS A 359 -37.25 12.60 13.40
C LYS A 359 -36.23 13.29 14.30
N VAL A 360 -36.67 13.75 15.48
CA VAL A 360 -35.77 14.40 16.45
C VAL A 360 -35.77 13.59 17.73
N THR A 361 -34.65 12.98 18.06
CA THR A 361 -34.41 12.25 19.32
C THR A 361 -33.59 13.11 20.27
N GLN A 362 -33.88 13.01 21.57
CA GLN A 362 -33.11 13.71 22.60
C GLN A 362 -31.92 12.86 23.05
N PHE A 363 -30.83 13.54 23.39
CA PHE A 363 -29.62 12.98 23.99
C PHE A 363 -29.30 13.80 25.25
N ASP A 364 -29.85 13.34 26.39
CA ASP A 364 -29.85 14.06 27.67
C ASP A 364 -28.61 13.74 28.53
N GLU A 365 -27.46 13.57 27.88
CA GLU A 365 -26.19 13.19 28.52
C GLU A 365 -25.09 14.22 28.23
N THR A 366 -23.92 14.04 28.84
CA THR A 366 -22.75 14.85 28.46
C THR A 366 -22.37 14.51 27.03
N PHE A 367 -22.07 15.52 26.21
CA PHE A 367 -21.79 15.30 24.79
C PHE A 367 -20.66 14.28 24.59
N ASN A 368 -20.98 13.24 23.86
CA ASN A 368 -20.05 12.27 23.31
C ASN A 368 -20.50 12.01 21.87
N TYR A 369 -19.61 12.23 20.90
CA TYR A 369 -19.96 12.12 19.49
C TYR A 369 -20.36 10.69 19.11
N SER A 370 -19.61 9.69 19.57
CA SER A 370 -19.89 8.28 19.34
C SER A 370 -21.25 7.87 19.92
N ALA A 371 -21.52 8.25 21.18
CA ALA A 371 -22.79 7.91 21.85
C ALA A 371 -23.99 8.60 21.17
N ALA A 372 -23.84 9.85 20.72
CA ALA A 372 -24.88 10.54 19.97
C ALA A 372 -25.15 9.84 18.62
N CYS A 373 -24.10 9.41 17.90
CA CYS A 373 -24.23 8.66 16.66
C CYS A 373 -24.92 7.31 16.89
N ASN A 374 -24.48 6.53 17.89
CA ASN A 374 -25.08 5.26 18.28
C ASN A 374 -26.56 5.43 18.68
N LYS A 375 -26.90 6.48 19.42
CA LYS A 375 -28.29 6.81 19.77
C LYS A 375 -29.12 7.08 18.53
N GLY A 376 -28.61 7.86 17.58
CA GLY A 376 -29.27 8.10 16.30
C GLY A 376 -29.48 6.81 15.50
N ALA A 377 -28.46 5.96 15.41
CA ALA A 377 -28.54 4.67 14.75
C ALA A 377 -29.58 3.73 15.39
N SER A 378 -29.69 3.73 16.73
CA SER A 378 -30.65 2.89 17.46
C SER A 378 -32.12 3.21 17.17
N VAL A 379 -32.42 4.43 16.69
CA VAL A 379 -33.77 4.86 16.33
C VAL A 379 -33.96 5.00 14.81
N ALA A 380 -32.92 4.74 14.03
CA ALA A 380 -32.95 4.81 12.57
C ALA A 380 -33.56 3.54 11.97
N GLU A 381 -34.26 3.70 10.85
CA GLU A 381 -35.01 2.63 10.17
C GLU A 381 -34.35 2.19 8.85
N GLY A 382 -33.36 2.96 8.38
CA GLY A 382 -32.65 2.74 7.13
C GLY A 382 -31.76 1.51 7.13
N GLN A 383 -31.47 1.05 5.92
CA GLN A 383 -30.52 -0.02 5.63
C GLN A 383 -29.09 0.52 5.53
N ILE A 384 -28.96 1.84 5.37
CA ILE A 384 -27.69 2.55 5.28
C ILE A 384 -27.75 3.74 6.24
N TYR A 385 -26.70 3.93 7.02
CA TYR A 385 -26.52 5.07 7.90
C TYR A 385 -25.57 6.06 7.25
N LEU A 386 -25.94 7.34 7.29
CA LEU A 386 -25.04 8.44 6.98
C LEU A 386 -24.88 9.30 8.23
N PHE A 387 -23.70 9.25 8.84
CA PHE A 387 -23.33 10.16 9.92
C PHE A 387 -22.86 11.47 9.31
N LEU A 388 -23.53 12.57 9.67
CA LEU A 388 -23.33 13.87 9.05
C LEU A 388 -23.30 14.97 10.11
N ASN A 389 -22.26 15.80 10.09
CA ASN A 389 -22.21 16.98 10.95
C ASN A 389 -23.30 17.99 10.57
N ASN A 390 -23.72 18.80 11.55
CA ASN A 390 -24.78 19.80 11.36
C ASN A 390 -24.36 21.06 10.60
N ASP A 391 -23.07 21.22 10.30
CA ASP A 391 -22.44 22.39 9.66
C ASP A 391 -21.94 22.08 8.24
N MET A 392 -22.72 21.26 7.53
CA MET A 392 -22.49 20.86 6.15
C MET A 392 -23.39 21.63 5.18
N GLU A 393 -22.95 21.72 3.92
CA GLU A 393 -23.69 22.34 2.82
C GLU A 393 -23.50 21.51 1.54
N VAL A 394 -24.60 21.23 0.85
CA VAL A 394 -24.65 20.34 -0.32
C VAL A 394 -24.23 21.08 -1.60
N CYS A 395 -23.27 20.54 -2.34
CA CYS A 395 -22.77 21.17 -3.58
C CYS A 395 -23.47 20.68 -4.86
N SER A 396 -23.92 19.42 -4.89
CA SER A 396 -24.60 18.84 -6.06
C SER A 396 -25.77 17.96 -5.60
N SER A 397 -26.82 17.84 -6.42
CA SER A 397 -28.03 17.15 -5.95
C SER A 397 -27.91 15.65 -5.87
N ASP A 398 -27.00 15.08 -6.66
CA ASP A 398 -26.71 13.66 -6.83
C ASP A 398 -25.65 13.11 -5.87
N TRP A 399 -25.15 13.92 -4.93
CA TRP A 399 -24.08 13.54 -4.01
C TRP A 399 -24.43 12.27 -3.20
N LEU A 400 -25.68 12.14 -2.76
CA LEU A 400 -26.12 11.00 -1.96
C LEU A 400 -26.26 9.74 -2.82
N ASP A 401 -26.72 9.88 -4.07
CA ASP A 401 -26.76 8.79 -5.05
C ASP A 401 -25.35 8.21 -5.29
N GLU A 402 -24.34 9.08 -5.36
CA GLU A 402 -22.93 8.68 -5.49
C GLU A 402 -22.43 7.87 -4.29
N MET A 403 -22.70 8.34 -3.07
CA MET A 403 -22.27 7.63 -1.86
C MET A 403 -23.00 6.29 -1.69
N VAL A 404 -24.32 6.25 -1.94
CA VAL A 404 -25.11 5.02 -1.85
C VAL A 404 -24.65 3.98 -2.86
N GLY A 405 -24.29 4.41 -4.08
CA GLY A 405 -23.77 3.49 -5.11
C GLY A 405 -22.56 2.67 -4.66
N TRP A 406 -21.70 3.26 -3.83
CA TRP A 406 -20.59 2.59 -3.19
C TRP A 406 -20.99 1.79 -1.95
N ALA A 407 -21.86 2.33 -1.10
CA ALA A 407 -22.25 1.69 0.16
C ALA A 407 -23.07 0.40 -0.03
N VAL A 408 -23.70 0.20 -1.19
CA VAL A 408 -24.42 -1.04 -1.51
C VAL A 408 -23.51 -2.17 -2.02
N GLN A 409 -22.22 -1.91 -2.25
CA GLN A 409 -21.27 -2.95 -2.65
C GLN A 409 -20.84 -3.77 -1.42
N ASP A 410 -20.88 -5.09 -1.51
CA ASP A 410 -20.69 -5.99 -0.35
C ASP A 410 -19.32 -5.85 0.33
N ASP A 411 -18.26 -5.61 -0.44
CA ASP A 411 -16.89 -5.45 0.09
C ASP A 411 -16.63 -4.07 0.69
N ILE A 412 -17.56 -3.12 0.56
CA ILE A 412 -17.40 -1.73 1.00
C ILE A 412 -18.12 -1.53 2.32
N GLY A 413 -17.34 -1.32 3.38
CA GLY A 413 -17.90 -1.05 4.71
C GLY A 413 -18.19 0.43 4.95
N ILE A 414 -17.38 1.30 4.35
CA ILE A 414 -17.39 2.74 4.64
C ILE A 414 -17.18 3.55 3.37
N VAL A 415 -17.99 4.60 3.21
CA VAL A 415 -17.84 5.58 2.13
C VAL A 415 -17.64 6.97 2.74
N GLY A 416 -16.52 7.59 2.38
CA GLY A 416 -16.23 8.99 2.67
C GLY A 416 -16.26 9.84 1.41
N THR A 417 -16.32 11.15 1.60
CA THR A 417 -16.43 12.11 0.51
C THR A 417 -15.32 13.17 0.51
N LYS A 418 -15.23 13.97 -0.55
CA LYS A 418 -14.44 15.19 -0.58
C LYS A 418 -15.13 16.29 0.21
N LEU A 419 -14.39 16.89 1.15
CA LEU A 419 -14.84 18.08 1.87
C LEU A 419 -13.94 19.26 1.55
N VAL A 420 -14.58 20.40 1.32
CA VAL A 420 -13.93 21.69 1.10
C VAL A 420 -14.42 22.70 2.13
N TYR A 421 -13.56 23.66 2.45
CA TYR A 421 -13.95 24.85 3.20
C TYR A 421 -14.84 25.76 2.32
N PRO A 422 -15.60 26.72 2.90
CA PRO A 422 -16.42 27.65 2.13
C PRO A 422 -15.65 28.51 1.12
N ASN A 423 -14.32 28.62 1.27
CA ASN A 423 -13.43 29.32 0.33
C ASN A 423 -12.89 28.40 -0.80
N GLY A 424 -13.37 27.16 -0.89
CA GLY A 424 -12.95 26.17 -1.89
C GLY A 424 -11.64 25.43 -1.56
N ILE A 425 -10.93 25.80 -0.49
CA ILE A 425 -9.71 25.11 -0.07
C ILE A 425 -10.08 23.70 0.43
N MET A 426 -9.29 22.69 0.06
CA MET A 426 -9.54 21.33 0.49
C MET A 426 -9.38 21.15 1.99
N GLN A 427 -10.28 20.36 2.56
CA GLN A 427 -10.29 20.02 3.97
C GLN A 427 -10.06 18.52 4.17
N HIS A 428 -10.76 17.67 3.41
CA HIS A 428 -10.67 16.23 3.53
C HIS A 428 -10.70 15.54 2.17
N CYS A 429 -9.65 14.75 1.90
CA CYS A 429 -9.51 13.90 0.72
C CYS A 429 -9.03 12.49 1.09
N GLY A 430 -9.33 12.03 2.31
CA GLY A 430 -8.81 10.81 2.93
C GLY A 430 -8.04 11.07 4.23
N VAL A 431 -7.89 10.02 5.04
CA VAL A 431 -7.04 9.99 6.24
C VAL A 431 -6.01 8.87 6.07
N VAL A 432 -4.77 9.15 6.42
CA VAL A 432 -3.66 8.19 6.40
C VAL A 432 -3.11 7.98 7.81
N ILE A 433 -2.72 6.75 8.12
CA ILE A 433 -2.11 6.37 9.39
C ILE A 433 -0.59 6.58 9.32
N GLY A 434 -0.04 7.14 10.39
CA GLY A 434 1.38 7.46 10.55
C GLY A 434 1.71 8.94 10.59
N PRO A 435 1.13 9.83 9.76
CA PRO A 435 1.29 11.26 9.96
C PRO A 435 0.87 11.69 11.37
N PRO A 436 1.66 12.57 12.03
CA PRO A 436 1.54 12.76 13.47
C PRO A 436 0.31 13.59 13.90
N PRO A 437 -0.25 13.33 15.12
CA PRO A 437 0.07 12.21 16.00
C PRO A 437 -0.80 11.00 15.63
N LEU A 438 -0.22 9.93 15.08
CA LEU A 438 -0.87 8.68 14.62
C LEU A 438 -1.67 8.70 13.31
N ALA A 439 -2.44 9.75 13.00
CA ALA A 439 -3.20 9.85 11.76
C ALA A 439 -3.32 11.30 11.27
N GLY A 440 -3.31 11.50 9.95
CA GLY A 440 -3.37 12.82 9.34
C GLY A 440 -4.27 12.92 8.11
N LEU A 441 -4.82 14.12 7.91
CA LEU A 441 -5.61 14.47 6.73
C LEU A 441 -4.71 14.73 5.53
N ILE A 442 -4.92 13.99 4.45
CA ILE A 442 -4.22 14.21 3.19
C ILE A 442 -4.92 15.32 2.39
N TYR A 443 -4.13 16.18 1.75
CA TYR A 443 -4.52 17.42 1.07
C TYR A 443 -5.21 18.48 1.96
N HIS A 444 -5.07 18.38 3.28
CA HIS A 444 -5.57 19.42 4.19
C HIS A 444 -4.97 20.79 3.88
N LYS A 445 -5.83 21.80 3.71
CA LYS A 445 -5.47 23.19 3.41
C LYS A 445 -4.73 23.40 2.09
N VAL A 446 -4.83 22.43 1.17
CA VAL A 446 -4.29 22.58 -0.18
C VAL A 446 -5.36 23.29 -1.04
N PRO A 447 -5.05 24.42 -1.71
CA PRO A 447 -6.05 25.17 -2.48
C PRO A 447 -6.59 24.41 -3.68
N GLU A 448 -5.71 23.74 -4.40
CA GLU A 448 -5.98 22.97 -5.61
C GLU A 448 -4.92 21.90 -5.74
N ALA A 449 -5.27 20.72 -6.23
CA ALA A 449 -4.31 19.67 -6.55
C ALA A 449 -4.59 19.12 -7.94
N GLU A 450 -3.60 19.26 -8.81
CA GLU A 450 -3.62 18.65 -10.14
C GLU A 450 -3.11 17.20 -10.07
N TRP A 451 -2.78 16.63 -11.23
CA TRP A 451 -2.12 15.34 -11.30
C TRP A 451 -0.70 15.41 -10.70
N GLY A 452 -0.55 14.84 -9.50
CA GLY A 452 0.69 14.90 -8.74
C GLY A 452 1.43 13.58 -8.67
N ILE A 453 2.40 13.52 -7.76
CA ILE A 453 3.22 12.32 -7.53
C ILE A 453 2.43 11.13 -7.00
N PHE A 454 1.22 11.37 -6.50
CA PHE A 454 0.33 10.39 -5.92
C PHE A 454 -0.92 10.16 -6.77
N GLY A 455 -0.89 10.58 -8.04
CA GLY A 455 -2.02 10.55 -8.97
C GLY A 455 -2.93 11.78 -8.86
N THR A 456 -4.20 11.63 -9.24
CA THR A 456 -5.21 12.70 -9.21
C THR A 456 -6.21 12.52 -8.07
N LEU A 457 -6.70 13.61 -7.49
CA LEU A 457 -7.79 13.59 -6.52
C LEU A 457 -9.17 13.35 -7.13
N ASP A 458 -9.34 13.60 -8.43
CA ASP A 458 -10.60 13.38 -9.14
C ASP A 458 -10.74 11.92 -9.61
N SER A 459 -10.39 10.99 -8.73
CA SER A 459 -10.56 9.55 -8.89
C SER A 459 -10.95 8.91 -7.57
N TYR A 460 -11.71 7.83 -7.64
CA TYR A 460 -11.95 6.96 -6.48
C TYR A 460 -10.64 6.48 -5.88
N ARG A 461 -10.62 6.29 -4.56
CA ARG A 461 -9.46 5.78 -3.82
C ARG A 461 -9.90 4.95 -2.64
N ASN A 462 -9.05 4.01 -2.25
CA ASN A 462 -9.12 3.41 -0.93
C ASN A 462 -8.15 4.11 0.02
N TYR A 463 -8.60 4.25 1.25
CA TYR A 463 -7.81 4.70 2.39
C TYR A 463 -8.07 3.75 3.56
N LEU A 464 -7.19 3.74 4.56
CA LEU A 464 -7.51 3.05 5.81
C LEU A 464 -8.58 3.80 6.61
N SER A 465 -8.73 5.11 6.41
CA SER A 465 -9.69 5.94 7.14
C SER A 465 -10.21 7.13 6.34
N VAL A 466 -11.40 7.59 6.72
CA VAL A 466 -12.04 8.85 6.32
C VAL A 466 -12.65 9.51 7.56
N ILE A 467 -12.87 10.83 7.55
CA ILE A 467 -13.39 11.49 8.75
C ILE A 467 -14.90 11.32 8.93
N GLY A 468 -15.33 11.34 10.18
CA GLY A 468 -16.74 11.18 10.59
C GLY A 468 -17.63 12.39 10.28
N ALA A 469 -17.07 13.47 9.71
CA ALA A 469 -17.87 14.64 9.36
C ALA A 469 -18.95 14.29 8.32
N CYS A 470 -18.63 13.40 7.38
CA CYS A 470 -19.58 12.79 6.46
C CYS A 470 -19.11 11.35 6.15
N GLN A 471 -19.71 10.37 6.83
CA GLN A 471 -19.32 8.96 6.75
C GLN A 471 -20.55 8.08 6.58
N MET A 472 -20.63 7.36 5.46
CA MET A 472 -21.72 6.45 5.14
C MET A 472 -21.31 5.00 5.41
N ILE A 473 -22.18 4.25 6.08
CA ILE A 473 -21.93 2.89 6.56
C ILE A 473 -23.20 2.07 6.36
N ARG A 474 -23.04 0.84 5.87
CA ARG A 474 -24.15 -0.11 5.76
C ARG A 474 -24.59 -0.55 7.16
N ARG A 475 -25.91 -0.64 7.41
CA ARG A 475 -26.44 -0.90 8.77
C ARG A 475 -25.89 -2.19 9.36
N ASP A 476 -25.88 -3.26 8.56
CA ASP A 476 -25.37 -4.56 8.99
C ASP A 476 -23.88 -4.54 9.32
N VAL A 477 -23.05 -3.80 8.58
CA VAL A 477 -21.64 -3.58 8.91
C VAL A 477 -21.50 -2.78 10.21
N PHE A 478 -22.33 -1.74 10.40
CA PHE A 478 -22.34 -0.98 11.64
C PHE A 478 -22.71 -1.84 12.85
N GLU A 479 -23.71 -2.71 12.72
CA GLU A 479 -24.14 -3.64 13.75
C GLU A 479 -23.09 -4.74 14.01
N GLU A 480 -22.49 -5.32 12.96
CA GLU A 480 -21.41 -6.30 13.06
C GLU A 480 -20.23 -5.76 13.86
N LEU A 481 -19.87 -4.50 13.60
CA LEU A 481 -18.77 -3.82 14.27
C LEU A 481 -19.18 -3.18 15.61
N ASN A 482 -20.39 -3.44 16.12
CA ASN A 482 -20.88 -2.90 17.40
C ASN A 482 -20.87 -1.35 17.49
N GLY A 483 -21.10 -0.67 16.37
CA GLY A 483 -21.18 0.80 16.30
C GLY A 483 -19.89 1.53 16.64
N TYR A 484 -20.00 2.84 16.91
CA TYR A 484 -18.85 3.64 17.36
C TYR A 484 -18.51 3.34 18.81
N ASP A 485 -17.22 3.36 19.13
CA ASP A 485 -16.74 3.19 20.49
C ASP A 485 -16.96 4.47 21.30
N GLU A 486 -17.77 4.36 22.36
CA GLU A 486 -18.16 5.45 23.25
C GLU A 486 -17.07 5.82 24.28
N GLU A 487 -15.99 5.05 24.38
CA GLU A 487 -14.83 5.42 25.20
C GLU A 487 -14.05 6.61 24.62
N TYR A 488 -14.17 6.86 23.31
CA TYR A 488 -13.66 8.09 22.70
C TYR A 488 -14.49 9.28 23.16
N LEU A 489 -13.81 10.33 23.62
CA LEU A 489 -14.43 11.51 24.17
C LEU A 489 -14.99 12.41 23.05
N ILE A 490 -14.17 12.74 22.05
CA ILE A 490 -14.52 13.74 21.03
C ILE A 490 -13.95 13.41 19.63
N ALA A 491 -12.78 12.78 19.54
CA ALA A 491 -12.03 12.59 18.29
C ALA A 491 -11.69 11.13 18.04
N SER A 492 -11.23 10.83 16.82
CA SER A 492 -10.60 9.56 16.43
C SER A 492 -11.52 8.33 16.38
N SER A 493 -12.75 8.39 16.90
CA SER A 493 -13.69 7.26 16.84
C SER A 493 -14.08 6.87 15.41
N ASP A 494 -14.11 7.85 14.51
CA ASP A 494 -14.28 7.67 13.07
C ASP A 494 -13.13 6.86 12.45
N THR A 495 -11.89 7.20 12.80
CA THR A 495 -10.70 6.50 12.34
C THR A 495 -10.63 5.10 12.93
N ALA A 496 -10.87 4.96 14.23
CA ALA A 496 -10.91 3.66 14.89
C ALA A 496 -11.95 2.71 14.27
N PHE A 497 -13.15 3.24 13.95
CA PHE A 497 -14.19 2.47 13.25
C PHE A 497 -13.70 2.01 11.86
N CYS A 498 -13.03 2.88 11.09
CA CYS A 498 -12.48 2.51 9.79
C CYS A 498 -11.41 1.40 9.89
N LEU A 499 -10.54 1.46 10.91
CA LEU A 499 -9.54 0.43 11.13
C LEU A 499 -10.17 -0.91 11.53
N ARG A 500 -11.23 -0.90 12.35
CA ARG A 500 -12.01 -2.10 12.67
C ARG A 500 -12.69 -2.69 11.43
N ALA A 501 -13.28 -1.85 10.58
CA ALA A 501 -13.86 -2.29 9.32
C ALA A 501 -12.81 -2.93 8.40
N SER A 502 -11.63 -2.32 8.28
CA SER A 502 -10.51 -2.89 7.53
C SER A 502 -10.08 -4.25 8.08
N LYS A 503 -10.00 -4.39 9.42
CA LYS A 503 -9.66 -5.67 10.07
C LYS A 503 -10.70 -6.77 9.83
N ALA A 504 -11.97 -6.40 9.70
CA ALA A 504 -13.06 -7.31 9.35
C ALA A 504 -13.11 -7.67 7.85
N GLY A 505 -12.25 -7.07 7.02
CA GLY A 505 -12.13 -7.35 5.59
C GLY A 505 -12.88 -6.36 4.68
N TYR A 506 -13.50 -5.33 5.24
CA TYR A 506 -14.16 -4.28 4.47
C TYR A 506 -13.18 -3.23 3.97
N ARG A 507 -13.44 -2.69 2.78
CA ARG A 507 -12.71 -1.54 2.23
C ARG A 507 -13.42 -0.24 2.58
N THR A 508 -12.62 0.80 2.82
CA THR A 508 -13.10 2.18 2.89
C THR A 508 -12.86 2.85 1.55
N VAL A 509 -13.89 3.47 0.99
CA VAL A 509 -13.83 4.16 -0.30
C VAL A 509 -13.99 5.66 -0.09
N TYR A 510 -13.08 6.42 -0.70
CA TYR A 510 -13.21 7.85 -0.90
C TYR A 510 -13.75 8.10 -2.31
N THR A 511 -14.85 8.85 -2.41
CA THR A 511 -15.37 9.37 -3.69
C THR A 511 -15.23 10.89 -3.75
N PRO A 512 -14.56 11.44 -4.78
CA PRO A 512 -14.49 12.88 -4.99
C PRO A 512 -15.77 13.45 -5.64
N PHE A 513 -16.71 12.60 -6.04
CA PHE A 513 -17.90 13.00 -6.80
C PHE A 513 -19.13 13.29 -5.93
N ALA A 514 -18.98 13.27 -4.60
CA ALA A 514 -20.00 13.65 -3.63
C ALA A 514 -19.58 14.88 -2.79
N GLU A 515 -18.96 15.89 -3.41
CA GLU A 515 -18.37 17.04 -2.72
C GLU A 515 -19.38 17.79 -1.82
N LEU A 516 -18.96 18.11 -0.60
CA LEU A 516 -19.70 18.95 0.35
C LEU A 516 -18.82 20.08 0.88
N ILE A 517 -19.44 21.21 1.24
CA ILE A 517 -18.79 22.27 2.00
C ILE A 517 -18.97 21.98 3.49
N HIS A 518 -17.88 22.02 4.25
CA HIS A 518 -17.89 21.88 5.70
C HIS A 518 -17.40 23.17 6.35
N HIS A 519 -18.26 23.78 7.18
CA HIS A 519 -18.00 25.09 7.81
C HIS A 519 -17.10 25.03 9.05
N GLU A 520 -16.58 23.84 9.41
CA GLU A 520 -15.69 23.44 10.51
C GLU A 520 -15.31 24.52 11.55
N GLY A 521 -15.58 24.20 12.83
CA GLY A 521 -15.12 25.00 13.96
C GLY A 521 -16.09 26.10 14.40
N LEU A 522 -17.33 26.07 13.90
CA LEU A 522 -18.44 26.87 14.43
C LEU A 522 -19.00 26.28 15.75
N THR A 523 -18.72 25.00 16.04
CA THR A 523 -19.27 24.28 17.20
C THR A 523 -18.23 23.57 18.09
N ARG A 524 -17.01 23.27 17.62
CA ARG A 524 -15.96 22.52 18.35
C ARG A 524 -14.63 23.29 18.49
N GLY A 525 -13.93 23.10 19.63
CA GLY A 525 -12.57 23.62 19.87
C GLY A 525 -11.49 22.97 19.00
N LYS A 526 -10.27 23.54 18.97
CA LYS A 526 -9.21 23.25 17.97
C LYS A 526 -8.27 22.08 18.28
N THR A 527 -8.45 21.35 19.38
CA THR A 527 -7.50 20.31 19.83
C THR A 527 -8.20 19.01 20.16
N ASN A 528 -7.63 17.89 19.71
CA ASN A 528 -8.08 16.55 20.09
C ASN A 528 -7.67 16.25 21.55
N PRO A 529 -8.53 15.61 22.35
CA PRO A 529 -8.17 15.12 23.68
C PRO A 529 -6.99 14.15 23.60
N VAL A 530 -6.05 14.24 24.55
CA VAL A 530 -4.90 13.31 24.59
C VAL A 530 -5.38 11.87 24.82
N GLN A 531 -6.42 11.69 25.62
CA GLN A 531 -7.03 10.38 25.89
C GLN A 531 -7.52 9.68 24.61
N ASP A 532 -8.06 10.43 23.64
CA ASP A 532 -8.51 9.87 22.36
C ASP A 532 -7.31 9.43 21.50
N ILE A 533 -6.19 10.15 21.60
CA ILE A 533 -4.94 9.79 20.92
C ILE A 533 -4.34 8.53 21.57
N GLU A 534 -4.29 8.45 22.90
CA GLU A 534 -3.81 7.27 23.64
C GLU A 534 -4.69 6.04 23.39
N ARG A 535 -6.02 6.22 23.27
CA ARG A 535 -6.93 5.14 22.88
C ARG A 535 -6.69 4.69 21.45
N LEU A 536 -6.60 5.61 20.49
CA LEU A 536 -6.29 5.26 19.10
C LEU A 536 -4.92 4.55 18.97
N ALA A 537 -3.91 4.93 19.76
CA ALA A 537 -2.63 4.25 19.77
C ALA A 537 -2.76 2.77 20.17
N ARG A 538 -3.55 2.49 21.23
CA ARG A 538 -3.85 1.11 21.66
C ARG A 538 -4.58 0.34 20.56
N ASP A 539 -5.61 0.91 19.97
CA ASP A 539 -6.38 0.28 18.88
C ASP A 539 -5.47 -0.09 17.68
N ILE A 540 -4.62 0.85 17.23
CA ILE A 540 -3.66 0.61 16.14
C ILE A 540 -2.71 -0.54 16.49
N ARG A 541 -2.19 -0.57 17.72
CA ARG A 541 -1.28 -1.62 18.19
C ARG A 541 -1.98 -2.98 18.27
N GLU A 542 -3.15 -3.05 18.90
CA GLU A 542 -3.94 -4.28 19.03
C GLU A 542 -4.33 -4.88 17.66
N MET A 543 -4.60 -4.02 16.67
CA MET A 543 -4.88 -4.45 15.31
C MET A 543 -3.64 -4.90 14.53
N GLY A 544 -2.44 -4.60 15.03
CA GLY A 544 -1.16 -4.94 14.41
C GLY A 544 -0.80 -4.05 13.22
N ILE A 545 -1.27 -2.80 13.20
CA ILE A 545 -1.02 -1.86 12.11
C ILE A 545 0.34 -1.20 12.33
N SER A 546 1.32 -1.58 11.52
CA SER A 546 2.67 -1.01 11.54
C SER A 546 2.94 0.03 10.46
N GLU A 547 2.10 0.06 9.42
CA GLU A 547 2.17 1.00 8.30
C GLU A 547 0.80 1.16 7.65
N ASP A 548 0.61 2.27 6.92
CA ASP A 548 -0.58 2.47 6.09
C ASP A 548 -0.32 1.95 4.67
N SER A 549 -1.07 0.94 4.24
CA SER A 549 -0.92 0.32 2.92
C SER A 549 -1.19 1.30 1.77
N TYR A 550 -2.03 2.30 1.98
CA TYR A 550 -2.38 3.29 0.97
C TYR A 550 -1.42 4.49 0.96
N HIS A 551 -0.62 4.71 2.00
CA HIS A 551 0.36 5.79 2.04
C HIS A 551 1.79 5.32 1.70
N HIS A 552 2.27 5.71 0.52
CA HIS A 552 3.57 5.26 0.00
C HIS A 552 4.76 5.64 0.92
N PRO A 553 5.72 4.73 1.21
CA PRO A 553 6.82 4.97 2.17
C PRO A 553 7.86 6.02 1.75
N LEU A 554 7.83 6.46 0.48
CA LEU A 554 8.62 7.59 -0.04
C LEU A 554 7.89 8.94 0.05
N LEU A 555 6.64 8.97 0.51
CA LEU A 555 5.94 10.22 0.76
C LEU A 555 6.32 10.79 2.12
N SER A 556 6.36 12.13 2.20
CA SER A 556 6.54 12.84 3.46
C SER A 556 5.29 12.71 4.32
N PRO A 557 5.41 12.24 5.57
CA PRO A 557 4.31 12.25 6.53
C PRO A 557 4.03 13.64 7.13
N ASN A 558 4.91 14.62 6.89
CA ASN A 558 4.82 15.96 7.46
C ASN A 558 4.12 16.97 6.54
N HIS A 559 3.84 16.59 5.30
CA HIS A 559 3.18 17.45 4.32
C HIS A 559 1.79 16.91 3.98
N PRO A 560 0.73 17.75 4.10
CA PRO A 560 -0.61 17.32 3.73
C PRO A 560 -0.73 17.07 2.23
N GLU A 561 -0.07 17.88 1.41
CA GLU A 561 0.09 17.59 -0.01
C GLU A 561 1.19 16.52 -0.20
N PRO A 562 0.91 15.40 -0.87
CA PRO A 562 1.90 14.36 -1.10
C PRO A 562 3.15 14.89 -1.79
N THR A 563 4.28 14.82 -1.10
CA THR A 563 5.61 15.19 -1.60
C THR A 563 6.60 14.07 -1.33
N VAL A 564 7.67 13.97 -2.12
CA VAL A 564 8.73 12.98 -1.87
C VAL A 564 9.50 13.38 -0.62
N ARG A 565 9.60 12.46 0.35
CA ARG A 565 10.34 12.69 1.59
C ARG A 565 11.83 12.87 1.33
N SER A 566 12.49 13.65 2.19
CA SER A 566 13.96 13.73 2.14
C SER A 566 14.59 12.43 2.66
N ALA A 567 15.83 12.15 2.27
CA ALA A 567 16.52 10.93 2.72
C ALA A 567 16.76 10.85 4.25
N ILE A 568 16.69 11.97 4.96
CA ILE A 568 16.84 12.06 6.42
C ILE A 568 15.50 12.16 7.15
N GLU A 569 14.40 12.32 6.41
CA GLU A 569 13.06 12.40 6.96
C GLU A 569 12.52 10.99 7.20
N PRO A 570 11.97 10.70 8.40
CA PRO A 570 11.35 9.41 8.66
C PRO A 570 10.13 9.16 7.77
N SER A 571 9.91 7.90 7.43
CA SER A 571 8.70 7.41 6.79
C SER A 571 7.49 7.46 7.73
N SER A 572 6.27 7.34 7.18
CA SER A 572 5.04 7.26 8.00
C SER A 572 5.05 6.11 8.98
N ALA A 573 5.64 4.96 8.62
CA ALA A 573 5.77 3.81 9.52
C ALA A 573 6.70 4.11 10.71
N GLU A 574 7.83 4.78 10.46
CA GLU A 574 8.74 5.21 11.54
C GLU A 574 8.10 6.26 12.46
N PHE A 575 7.32 7.19 11.89
CA PHE A 575 6.54 8.15 12.69
C PHE A 575 5.45 7.47 13.49
N LEU A 576 4.70 6.54 12.88
CA LEU A 576 3.67 5.76 13.56
C LEU A 576 4.26 5.04 14.77
N HIS A 577 5.38 4.35 14.57
CA HIS A 577 6.05 3.63 15.64
C HIS A 577 6.50 4.55 16.78
N HIS A 578 7.07 5.72 16.44
CA HIS A 578 7.43 6.73 17.43
C HIS A 578 6.22 7.20 18.24
N ASP A 579 5.12 7.52 17.56
CA ASP A 579 3.89 8.00 18.21
C ASP A 579 3.23 6.91 19.04
N LEU A 580 3.19 5.66 18.57
CA LEU A 580 2.69 4.52 19.35
C LEU A 580 3.44 4.36 20.68
N ASN A 581 4.77 4.45 20.65
CA ASN A 581 5.58 4.36 21.88
C ASN A 581 5.39 5.56 22.81
N LYS A 582 5.03 6.72 22.26
CA LYS A 582 4.76 7.93 23.02
C LYS A 582 3.38 7.92 23.68
N TYR A 583 2.34 7.47 22.96
CA TYR A 583 0.94 7.53 23.38
C TYR A 583 0.41 6.22 23.96
N ASP A 584 1.12 5.11 23.79
CA ASP A 584 0.87 3.85 24.48
C ASP A 584 2.22 3.21 24.93
N PRO A 585 2.80 3.66 26.05
CA PRO A 585 4.07 3.14 26.53
C PRO A 585 3.95 1.77 27.23
N SER A 586 2.74 1.20 27.31
CA SER A 586 2.43 0.07 28.21
C SER A 586 2.96 -1.30 27.75
N GLU A 587 3.45 -1.40 26.51
CA GLU A 587 4.24 -2.54 26.03
C GLU A 587 5.59 -2.04 25.48
N GLU A 588 6.69 -2.65 25.94
CA GLU A 588 7.98 -2.56 25.25
C GLU A 588 7.78 -3.17 23.85
N SER A 589 7.52 -2.33 22.85
CA SER A 589 7.39 -2.81 21.49
C SER A 589 8.73 -3.39 21.05
N PHE A 590 8.77 -4.71 20.86
CA PHE A 590 9.79 -5.30 20.01
C PHE A 590 9.54 -4.76 18.60
N LEU A 591 10.52 -4.04 18.05
CA LEU A 591 10.54 -3.74 16.61
C LEU A 591 10.21 -5.04 15.85
N PRO A 592 9.25 -5.04 14.92
CA PRO A 592 9.31 -6.03 13.86
C PRO A 592 10.60 -5.72 13.11
N LEU A 593 11.64 -6.52 13.38
CA LEU A 593 12.89 -6.46 12.64
C LEU A 593 12.57 -6.77 11.18
N ASP A 594 12.51 -5.74 10.34
CA ASP A 594 12.58 -5.93 8.89
C ASP A 594 14.02 -6.29 8.52
N TRP A 595 14.30 -7.59 8.50
CA TRP A 595 15.59 -8.14 8.08
C TRP A 595 15.88 -7.95 6.59
N SER A 596 14.94 -7.40 5.82
CA SER A 596 15.08 -7.16 4.38
C SER A 596 15.52 -5.74 4.02
N ASP A 597 15.40 -4.79 4.97
CA ASP A 597 15.97 -3.47 4.85
C ASP A 597 17.39 -3.43 5.45
N TYR A 598 18.39 -3.45 4.56
CA TYR A 598 19.79 -3.28 4.95
C TYR A 598 20.02 -1.95 5.70
N ALA A 599 19.20 -0.91 5.50
CA ALA A 599 19.34 0.37 6.19
C ALA A 599 18.81 0.32 7.64
N SER A 600 17.65 -0.28 7.90
CA SER A 600 17.11 -0.52 9.26
C SER A 600 17.96 -1.51 10.05
N PHE A 601 18.53 -2.52 9.39
CA PHE A 601 19.56 -3.39 9.96
C PHE A 601 20.84 -2.61 10.31
N GLN A 602 21.31 -1.72 9.43
CA GLN A 602 22.45 -0.83 9.70
C GLN A 602 22.15 0.19 10.78
N ALA A 603 20.91 0.68 10.92
CA ALA A 603 20.49 1.60 11.97
C ALA A 603 20.48 0.90 13.34
N SER A 604 20.03 -0.35 13.39
CA SER A 604 20.08 -1.22 14.57
C SER A 604 21.53 -1.57 14.96
N ILE A 605 22.41 -1.76 13.98
CA ILE A 605 23.86 -1.93 14.16
C ILE A 605 24.55 -0.60 14.53
N ALA A 606 24.05 0.55 14.06
CA ALA A 606 24.60 1.87 14.36
C ALA A 606 24.27 2.32 15.80
N ALA A 607 23.15 1.87 16.36
CA ALA A 607 22.83 1.98 17.79
C ALA A 607 23.81 1.16 18.66
N PHE A 608 24.48 0.14 18.10
CA PHE A 608 25.52 -0.67 18.74
C PHE A 608 26.81 -0.70 17.89
N GLY A 609 27.50 0.45 17.85
CA GLY A 609 28.50 0.78 16.84
C GLY A 609 29.68 -0.19 16.61
N ALA A 610 29.51 -1.14 15.67
CA ALA A 610 30.59 -1.79 14.95
C ALA A 610 30.18 -2.26 13.53
N PRO A 611 31.08 -2.26 12.53
CA PRO A 611 30.77 -2.69 11.16
C PRO A 611 30.66 -4.23 10.99
N LEU A 612 29.73 -4.65 10.12
CA LEU A 612 29.29 -6.01 9.78
C LEU A 612 30.31 -7.00 9.20
N SER A 613 31.59 -6.63 9.12
CA SER A 613 32.67 -7.52 8.67
C SER A 613 33.52 -8.07 9.82
N ILE A 614 33.12 -7.81 11.06
CA ILE A 614 33.76 -8.29 12.28
C ILE A 614 32.85 -9.36 12.89
N PRO A 615 33.35 -10.53 13.31
CA PRO A 615 32.57 -11.44 14.13
C PRO A 615 32.07 -10.66 15.35
N LEU A 616 30.74 -10.60 15.55
CA LEU A 616 30.12 -9.86 16.66
C LEU A 616 30.54 -10.36 18.05
N TYR A 617 31.24 -11.49 18.12
CA TYR A 617 31.89 -11.97 19.32
C TYR A 617 33.39 -12.14 19.07
N SER A 618 34.19 -11.39 19.81
CA SER A 618 35.42 -11.99 20.31
C SER A 618 35.03 -13.00 21.40
N PRO A 619 35.64 -14.20 21.41
CA PRO A 619 35.29 -15.25 22.35
C PRO A 619 35.55 -15.01 23.86
N PRO A 620 36.19 -13.92 24.39
CA PRO A 620 36.45 -13.87 25.83
C PRO A 620 35.24 -13.42 26.68
N MET A 621 34.09 -13.02 26.09
CA MET A 621 32.98 -12.41 26.84
C MET A 621 32.01 -13.39 27.54
N ILE A 622 32.02 -14.69 27.22
CA ILE A 622 31.20 -15.70 27.93
C ILE A 622 31.69 -15.89 29.39
N SER A 623 32.74 -15.16 29.81
CA SER A 623 33.42 -15.45 31.06
C SER A 623 32.66 -15.10 32.35
N SER A 624 31.58 -14.32 32.22
CA SER A 624 30.92 -13.70 33.38
C SER A 624 29.43 -13.41 33.20
N ASP A 625 28.80 -13.80 32.09
CA ASP A 625 27.39 -13.46 31.81
C ASP A 625 26.64 -14.63 31.15
N THR A 626 25.57 -15.06 31.81
CA THR A 626 24.67 -16.16 31.41
C THR A 626 23.86 -15.79 30.15
N THR A 627 23.54 -14.52 29.96
CA THR A 627 22.82 -14.01 28.77
C THR A 627 23.69 -14.14 27.51
N GLU A 628 24.99 -13.89 27.65
CA GLU A 628 25.97 -14.01 26.57
C GLU A 628 26.21 -15.48 26.22
N ALA A 629 26.17 -16.37 27.22
CA ALA A 629 26.17 -17.82 27.00
C ALA A 629 24.91 -18.29 26.23
N ALA A 630 23.73 -17.78 26.58
CA ALA A 630 22.48 -18.09 25.87
C ALA A 630 22.51 -17.67 24.39
N LYS A 631 23.05 -16.48 24.10
CA LYS A 631 23.23 -15.99 22.72
C LYS A 631 24.18 -16.88 21.93
N PHE A 632 25.28 -17.30 22.53
CA PHE A 632 26.23 -18.22 21.90
C PHE A 632 25.60 -19.60 21.59
N ILE A 633 24.83 -20.16 22.53
CA ILE A 633 24.09 -21.42 22.38
C ILE A 633 23.20 -21.40 21.13
N ILE A 634 22.44 -20.32 20.93
CA ILE A 634 21.50 -20.17 19.80
C ILE A 634 22.24 -19.87 18.50
N HIS A 635 23.28 -19.05 18.55
CA HIS A 635 24.06 -18.68 17.37
C HIS A 635 24.62 -19.91 16.66
N VAL A 636 25.16 -20.86 17.42
CA VAL A 636 25.69 -22.11 16.88
C VAL A 636 24.58 -22.95 16.23
N LEU A 637 23.40 -23.05 16.85
CA LEU A 637 22.26 -23.75 16.25
C LEU A 637 21.79 -23.07 14.97
N LEU A 638 21.65 -21.74 14.93
CA LEU A 638 21.12 -21.03 13.76
C LEU A 638 22.03 -21.13 12.51
N ARG A 639 23.33 -21.33 12.70
CA ARG A 639 24.33 -21.23 11.62
C ARG A 639 24.94 -22.56 11.19
N ARG A 640 24.74 -23.64 11.96
CA ARG A 640 25.37 -24.94 11.72
C ARG A 640 24.31 -26.02 11.59
N ASP A 641 23.86 -26.22 10.36
CA ASP A 641 22.83 -27.19 9.99
C ASP A 641 23.21 -28.61 10.40
N GLU A 642 24.51 -28.95 10.33
CA GLU A 642 25.06 -30.22 10.76
C GLU A 642 25.02 -30.42 12.28
N ILE A 643 25.19 -29.36 13.07
CA ILE A 643 25.10 -29.41 14.53
C ILE A 643 23.64 -29.56 14.96
N ARG A 644 22.70 -28.91 14.25
CA ARG A 644 21.26 -29.11 14.48
C ARG A 644 20.84 -30.55 14.16
N ALA A 645 21.33 -31.10 13.06
CA ALA A 645 21.05 -32.49 12.69
C ALA A 645 21.62 -33.47 13.72
N GLN A 646 22.78 -33.16 14.31
CA GLN A 646 23.42 -33.98 15.34
C GLN A 646 22.71 -33.89 16.70
N PHE A 647 22.13 -32.74 17.05
CA PHE A 647 21.45 -32.50 18.32
C PHE A 647 20.02 -31.94 18.12
N PRO A 648 19.07 -32.76 17.64
CA PRO A 648 17.72 -32.29 17.29
C PRO A 648 16.94 -31.74 18.50
N PHE A 649 17.28 -32.17 19.72
CA PHE A 649 16.64 -31.72 20.96
C PHE A 649 17.49 -30.72 21.75
N ALA A 650 18.45 -30.06 21.10
CA ALA A 650 19.48 -29.20 21.68
C ALA A 650 19.02 -28.23 22.79
N LEU A 651 17.81 -27.67 22.69
CA LEU A 651 17.27 -26.71 23.67
C LEU A 651 16.31 -27.34 24.70
N SER A 652 15.87 -28.58 24.49
CA SER A 652 14.92 -29.28 25.37
C SER A 652 15.58 -30.05 26.49
N GLU A 653 16.78 -30.59 26.22
CA GLU A 653 17.44 -31.54 27.13
C GLU A 653 18.12 -30.85 28.32
N GLY A 654 18.12 -29.52 28.36
CA GLY A 654 18.71 -28.73 29.43
C GLY A 654 20.23 -28.93 29.54
N LYS A 655 20.78 -28.60 30.71
CA LYS A 655 22.24 -28.61 30.96
C LYS A 655 22.88 -30.00 30.83
N ASP A 656 22.10 -31.05 31.00
CA ASP A 656 22.57 -32.44 30.94
C ASP A 656 22.48 -33.03 29.51
N GLY A 657 21.93 -32.26 28.58
CA GLY A 657 21.74 -32.62 27.17
C GLY A 657 23.02 -32.73 26.36
N GLY A 658 22.95 -33.49 25.27
CA GLY A 658 24.11 -33.79 24.41
C GLY A 658 24.73 -32.53 23.82
N TYR A 659 23.89 -31.54 23.47
CA TYR A 659 24.34 -30.28 22.89
C TYR A 659 25.08 -29.38 23.89
N CYS A 660 24.56 -29.25 25.12
CA CYS A 660 25.23 -28.48 26.18
C CYS A 660 26.61 -29.07 26.49
N LYS A 661 26.70 -30.41 26.63
CA LYS A 661 27.97 -31.12 26.84
C LYS A 661 28.96 -30.91 25.71
N TRP A 662 28.50 -31.06 24.46
CA TRP A 662 29.33 -30.81 23.29
C TRP A 662 29.84 -29.36 23.24
N LEU A 663 28.97 -28.38 23.52
CA LEU A 663 29.37 -26.97 23.58
C LEU A 663 30.46 -26.73 24.62
N CYS A 664 30.28 -27.25 25.85
CA CYS A 664 31.21 -27.08 26.96
C CYS A 664 32.58 -27.78 26.76
N GLU A 665 32.64 -28.79 25.90
CA GLU A 665 33.86 -29.56 25.64
C GLU A 665 34.55 -29.18 24.33
N GLU A 666 33.85 -29.37 23.21
CA GLU A 666 34.40 -29.28 21.86
C GLU A 666 34.01 -27.97 21.17
N GLY A 667 32.82 -27.45 21.43
CA GLY A 667 32.39 -26.12 20.98
C GLY A 667 33.34 -25.03 21.47
N LEU A 668 33.60 -24.97 22.79
CA LEU A 668 34.53 -23.97 23.34
C LEU A 668 35.92 -24.03 22.68
N LYS A 669 36.44 -25.23 22.37
CA LYS A 669 37.72 -25.38 21.66
C LYS A 669 37.65 -24.91 20.21
N GLN A 670 36.63 -25.31 19.46
CA GLN A 670 36.46 -24.94 18.05
C GLN A 670 36.32 -23.42 17.88
N TYR A 671 35.68 -22.75 18.83
CA TYR A 671 35.49 -21.31 18.83
C TYR A 671 36.59 -20.55 19.60
N HIS A 672 37.69 -21.23 19.97
CA HIS A 672 38.86 -20.64 20.63
C HIS A 672 38.55 -19.91 21.95
N ILE A 673 37.56 -20.41 22.71
CA ILE A 673 37.16 -19.87 24.02
C ILE A 673 38.00 -20.54 25.13
N PRO A 674 38.75 -19.79 25.95
CA PRO A 674 39.62 -20.38 26.97
C PRO A 674 38.83 -21.11 28.07
N LYS A 675 39.24 -22.33 28.45
CA LYS A 675 38.63 -23.08 29.57
C LYS A 675 38.66 -22.34 30.92
N LYS A 676 39.63 -21.44 31.13
CA LYS A 676 39.73 -20.63 32.36
C LYS A 676 38.66 -19.53 32.49
N ALA A 677 37.85 -19.32 31.45
CA ALA A 677 36.87 -18.27 31.41
C ALA A 677 35.61 -18.54 32.26
N LYS A 678 35.41 -19.68 32.92
CA LYS A 678 34.07 -20.08 33.46
C LYS A 678 32.94 -20.15 32.41
N ALA A 679 33.28 -20.14 31.12
CA ALA A 679 32.30 -20.17 30.04
C ALA A 679 31.45 -21.44 30.02
N ALA A 680 32.03 -22.59 30.41
CA ALA A 680 31.28 -23.84 30.54
C ALA A 680 30.24 -23.77 31.67
N GLU A 681 30.57 -23.14 32.80
CA GLU A 681 29.64 -22.92 33.91
C GLU A 681 28.50 -21.98 33.47
N GLN A 682 28.79 -20.90 32.74
CA GLN A 682 27.78 -19.98 32.24
C GLN A 682 26.88 -20.59 31.16
N ILE A 683 27.41 -21.47 30.30
CA ILE A 683 26.61 -22.24 29.36
C ILE A 683 25.68 -23.20 30.11
N GLN A 684 26.19 -23.91 31.11
CA GLN A 684 25.36 -24.82 31.92
C GLN A 684 24.27 -24.06 32.69
N GLU A 685 24.62 -22.93 33.32
CA GLU A 685 23.69 -22.05 34.03
C GLU A 685 22.63 -21.46 33.09
N ALA A 686 23.01 -21.10 31.86
CA ALA A 686 22.06 -20.64 30.85
C ALA A 686 21.03 -21.71 30.50
N PHE A 687 21.43 -22.98 30.42
CA PHE A 687 20.51 -24.10 30.22
C PHE A 687 19.68 -24.44 31.47
N GLU A 688 20.18 -24.19 32.68
CA GLU A 688 19.43 -24.35 33.94
C GLU A 688 18.34 -23.29 34.11
N GLN A 689 18.59 -22.04 33.68
CA GLN A 689 17.62 -20.94 33.71
C GLN A 689 16.54 -21.04 32.60
N ASN A 690 16.42 -22.21 31.97
CA ASN A 690 15.45 -22.54 30.92
C ASN A 690 15.42 -21.49 29.79
N PRO A 691 16.50 -21.40 28.99
CA PRO A 691 16.61 -20.46 27.88
C PRO A 691 15.58 -20.77 26.80
N ALA A 692 15.00 -21.98 26.84
CA ALA A 692 14.02 -22.49 25.92
C ALA A 692 12.62 -21.90 26.11
N ALA A 693 12.19 -21.36 27.25
CA ALA A 693 10.79 -20.91 27.39
C ALA A 693 10.49 -19.65 26.56
N ASN A 694 11.22 -18.57 26.80
CA ASN A 694 11.01 -17.29 26.12
C ASN A 694 11.50 -17.32 24.66
N ILE A 695 12.51 -18.13 24.38
CA ILE A 695 13.10 -18.23 23.04
C ILE A 695 12.42 -19.31 22.19
N ARG A 696 11.82 -20.37 22.78
CA ARG A 696 10.92 -21.26 22.01
C ARG A 696 9.69 -20.51 21.55
N GLN A 697 9.10 -19.65 22.36
CA GLN A 697 7.93 -18.90 21.92
C GLN A 697 8.26 -18.01 20.72
N LEU A 698 9.43 -17.36 20.72
CA LEU A 698 9.93 -16.63 19.55
C LEU A 698 10.27 -17.57 18.38
N TYR A 699 11.00 -18.66 18.60
CA TYR A 699 11.49 -19.52 17.52
C TYR A 699 10.38 -20.38 16.86
N LEU A 700 9.40 -20.86 17.63
CA LEU A 700 8.26 -21.66 17.16
C LEU A 700 7.12 -20.82 16.56
N SER A 701 7.14 -19.50 16.74
CA SER A 701 6.25 -18.58 16.02
C SER A 701 6.76 -18.27 14.60
N PHE A 702 8.05 -18.44 14.32
CA PHE A 702 8.63 -18.19 12.99
C PHE A 702 8.84 -19.45 12.12
N ARG A 703 8.74 -20.67 12.66
CA ARG A 703 8.92 -21.94 11.90
C ARG A 703 7.92 -23.02 12.33
N PRO A 704 6.66 -22.98 11.84
CA PRO A 704 5.62 -23.93 12.24
C PRO A 704 5.88 -25.37 11.77
N ASP A 705 6.76 -25.57 10.80
CA ASP A 705 7.21 -26.89 10.30
C ASP A 705 7.98 -27.73 11.33
N LEU A 706 8.39 -27.13 12.44
CA LEU A 706 9.12 -27.77 13.54
C LEU A 706 8.22 -28.09 14.75
N ARG A 707 6.88 -28.01 14.61
CA ARG A 707 5.91 -28.30 15.69
C ARG A 707 5.60 -29.80 15.91
N ALA A 708 6.26 -30.71 15.19
CA ALA A 708 6.02 -32.16 15.28
C ALA A 708 6.90 -32.84 16.33
#